data_AF-A0AAD1STE4-F1
#
_entry.id   AF-A0AAD1STE4-F1
#
_cell.length_a   1.000
_cell.length_b   1.000
_cell.length_c   1.000
_cell.angle_alpha   90.00
_cell.angle_beta   90.00
_cell.angle_gamma   90.00
#
_symmetry.space_group_name_H-M   'P 1'
#
loop_
_entity.id
_entity.type
_entity.pdbx_description
1 polymer ?
#
loop_
_entity_poly.entity_id
_entity_poly.type
_entity_poly.pdbx_seq_one_letter_code
_entity_poly.pdbx_strand_id
1 'polypeptide(L)'
;MCRRSWFPGPAPDSHVTGCRESLEPHRKSREICRRLLGDRGRCTEAVTMEMALPDGKTQHPVPVQITVLRAHYLKGVKSDFPVTYVRSEFNNVLLGDSPKLESSVEKSTEYNFTSSFDVGPDGPHSVDDVAYKPVVLTVLEILPKEKKQKEEKTVVLGQTTVNLLPLLKGECNVKVTLPIHAVPGSPLETARPESKPSLEVAVSIPEPLLSQEQINKGNLLTVSVEGAYSVPESWNSTGPQYNYVASLHIPAAGEKPRTLLFSNGVLKPGGEMETIPRPKKWPVSGIMATEAQYLPESFVPSSSYEAEDGELNRKEDKEFRRDAETNKKRLMWDMDRRCYLEPSALSSLQMRIAECRYWPVEIMRLPIASTSKAKTGRADKGEEDFQVSFHGVAFVNMVPLLYPGIKSLRGAFRVFPYAETEVFEKTKSQVSVLRDVVRQSALINKPAAPQANIGSPHVRQVPSRTLKDEKGPKEAGRRMSALLKATDFTGDGEGVLPVLPQNASQNLEGQQYTEAGTYILLELSLEKAMVPKRSSEELDIKVRELLPPRPQLPRRTMGAQKAVADYQNQITSITNSLLEEYWQLFGQEVENGQEIDRQTLDEQKSQLNYELNCSGKYFAFKEQLKHAVVKIVREKYLRTTAFEDPEQLQTFLSELYIYLVDQMHITLNKTLFEDREDPPPPPMSDPEQLYRFAQEAELNEDFTLAELYYQERLARDSQSVGHWLDYGKFKLLIGDPIKAQECFHEALVRDRSHLHSLLLCGIMAVLNGKYDDAEVFFEDATCVDPTSTLARTMLGLFYEIQGNDIRMEMAFSDANKLCQPKEASERPSPATDTVDPDNAPVAEEETSEKGASASVSTDSIPPPEARSIFMELAQFLAQANATQFVHRALAHELLCPDGDRSCKYRLLRAQMHLQRKEFEEAKENLDAALQVDYQCPDIWAFLGHLHIQTGNRSDARDCYEHTLNLVDDASDMHPVFLRLGSIYLEEGEYEKAKKTYLMACKRSPTCLSWLGVGIACYRLEEMEEAEGALSEANVLNNHNPEVWGYLALICLKTGKQQEAEQCYKYTSKLNLQNTSLLAEIRQLQQQVGFGDPSF
;
A
#
# COMPACT_ATOMS: atom_id res chain seq x y z
N MET A 1 -64.55 6.13 5.52
CA MET A 1 -65.07 7.49 5.25
C MET A 1 -64.25 8.54 6.03
N CYS A 2 -64.41 9.82 5.69
CA CYS A 2 -64.09 11.06 6.45
C CYS A 2 -64.12 10.97 8.00
N ARG A 3 -63.45 11.83 8.81
CA ARG A 3 -62.74 13.13 8.61
C ARG A 3 -61.93 13.55 9.88
N ARG A 4 -60.93 14.46 9.74
CA ARG A 4 -60.59 15.72 10.49
C ARG A 4 -60.96 15.91 12.00
N SER A 5 -60.29 16.71 12.88
CA SER A 5 -59.13 17.65 12.80
C SER A 5 -58.76 18.36 14.15
N TRP A 6 -57.48 18.76 14.31
CA TRP A 6 -56.92 20.01 14.94
C TRP A 6 -57.02 20.35 16.46
N PHE A 7 -55.84 20.64 17.08
CA PHE A 7 -55.37 21.78 17.96
C PHE A 7 -56.33 22.72 18.76
N PRO A 8 -55.88 23.53 19.78
CA PRO A 8 -54.54 23.74 20.41
C PRO A 8 -54.51 23.78 21.99
N GLY A 9 -53.40 24.23 22.63
CA GLY A 9 -53.24 24.63 24.07
C GLY A 9 -53.37 26.16 24.30
N PRO A 10 -52.64 26.85 25.24
CA PRO A 10 -51.63 26.40 26.25
C PRO A 10 -51.63 27.15 27.65
N ALA A 11 -50.59 26.89 28.49
CA ALA A 11 -49.99 27.79 29.54
C ALA A 11 -50.76 28.09 30.88
N PRO A 12 -50.14 28.73 31.92
CA PRO A 12 -48.87 28.43 32.63
C PRO A 12 -48.94 28.52 34.21
N ASP A 13 -47.77 28.53 34.89
CA ASP A 13 -47.49 29.06 36.27
C ASP A 13 -47.98 28.29 37.53
N SER A 14 -47.32 28.29 38.71
CA SER A 14 -45.95 28.74 39.11
C SER A 14 -45.45 28.18 40.49
N HIS A 15 -44.13 28.25 40.72
CA HIS A 15 -43.37 28.43 42.00
C HIS A 15 -43.45 27.51 43.26
N VAL A 16 -42.25 26.99 43.66
CA VAL A 16 -41.54 27.14 44.98
C VAL A 16 -42.05 26.33 46.21
N THR A 17 -41.25 25.73 47.12
CA THR A 17 -39.79 25.61 47.44
C THR A 17 -39.49 24.15 47.88
N GLY A 18 -38.27 23.60 47.97
CA GLY A 18 -36.90 24.04 47.64
C GLY A 18 -35.84 23.29 48.48
N CYS A 19 -34.54 23.37 48.10
CA CYS A 19 -33.34 22.93 48.86
C CYS A 19 -33.18 21.42 49.20
N ARG A 20 -32.03 20.75 49.02
CA ARG A 20 -30.64 21.12 48.63
C ARG A 20 -30.04 20.01 47.73
N GLU A 21 -29.45 20.33 46.58
CA GLU A 21 -27.99 20.53 46.30
C GLU A 21 -27.13 19.24 46.37
N SER A 22 -26.14 18.96 45.50
CA SER A 22 -25.70 19.44 44.15
C SER A 22 -24.40 18.65 43.78
N LEU A 23 -23.89 18.39 42.57
CA LEU A 23 -24.25 18.41 41.12
C LEU A 23 -23.62 17.10 40.49
N GLU A 24 -23.82 16.61 39.27
CA GLU A 24 -24.81 16.76 38.18
C GLU A 24 -24.79 15.46 37.31
N PRO A 25 -25.90 15.01 36.69
CA PRO A 25 -25.93 13.76 35.89
C PRO A 25 -26.08 13.98 34.36
N HIS A 26 -25.86 12.90 33.59
CA HIS A 26 -26.11 12.82 32.14
C HIS A 26 -27.47 13.39 31.70
N ARG A 27 -27.52 14.00 30.50
CA ARG A 27 -28.80 14.34 29.87
C ARG A 27 -28.81 14.34 28.33
N LYS A 28 -29.11 13.18 27.73
CA LYS A 28 -30.26 12.96 26.82
C LYS A 28 -30.15 11.60 26.11
N SER A 29 -31.26 10.88 26.05
CA SER A 29 -31.36 9.61 25.34
C SER A 29 -32.76 9.46 24.75
N ARG A 30 -32.84 9.34 23.41
CA ARG A 30 -34.05 9.07 22.60
C ARG A 30 -35.15 10.16 22.73
N GLU A 31 -36.05 10.35 21.78
CA GLU A 31 -36.30 9.71 20.47
C GLU A 31 -35.98 10.73 19.33
N ILE A 32 -35.88 10.40 18.04
CA ILE A 32 -36.93 9.87 17.15
C ILE A 32 -36.35 8.81 16.21
N CYS A 33 -37.01 7.65 16.12
CA CYS A 33 -36.70 6.61 15.14
C CYS A 33 -37.97 6.12 14.44
N ARG A 34 -38.43 6.85 13.40
CA ARG A 34 -39.26 6.36 12.28
C ARG A 34 -39.68 7.49 11.31
N ARG A 35 -38.78 7.87 10.40
CA ARG A 35 -39.08 8.35 9.04
C ARG A 35 -37.78 8.65 8.28
N LEU A 36 -37.48 7.80 7.31
CA LEU A 36 -36.81 8.10 6.02
C LEU A 36 -36.57 6.76 5.31
N LEU A 37 -37.51 6.39 4.42
CA LEU A 37 -37.29 5.43 3.35
C LEU A 37 -37.01 6.27 2.09
N GLY A 38 -35.94 5.96 1.35
CA GLY A 38 -35.39 6.82 0.30
C GLY A 38 -34.62 8.00 0.91
N ASP A 39 -33.30 8.03 0.82
CA ASP A 39 -32.59 8.21 -0.45
C ASP A 39 -31.30 7.36 -0.56
N ARG A 40 -30.80 7.12 -1.78
CA ARG A 40 -29.49 6.48 -2.07
C ARG A 40 -28.54 7.49 -2.73
N GLY A 41 -28.25 8.59 -2.03
CA GLY A 41 -27.26 9.58 -2.45
C GLY A 41 -25.82 9.05 -2.34
N ARG A 42 -25.01 9.24 -3.38
CA ARG A 42 -23.55 9.00 -3.33
C ARG A 42 -22.87 10.12 -2.53
N CYS A 43 -22.29 9.80 -1.39
CA CYS A 43 -21.36 10.72 -0.69
C CYS A 43 -19.94 10.55 -1.25
N THR A 44 -19.71 11.03 -2.47
CA THR A 44 -18.37 11.40 -2.91
C THR A 44 -18.03 12.73 -2.26
N GLU A 45 -17.27 12.73 -1.16
CA GLU A 45 -16.69 13.96 -0.60
C GLU A 45 -15.57 14.44 -1.52
N ALA A 46 -15.97 15.18 -2.57
CA ALA A 46 -15.07 15.94 -3.40
C ALA A 46 -14.46 17.07 -2.56
N VAL A 47 -13.33 16.80 -1.91
CA VAL A 47 -12.49 17.83 -1.29
C VAL A 47 -12.04 18.76 -2.40
N THR A 48 -12.70 19.92 -2.51
CA THR A 48 -12.29 21.00 -3.39
C THR A 48 -10.99 21.61 -2.87
N MET A 49 -9.87 21.00 -3.20
CA MET A 49 -8.59 21.67 -3.20
C MET A 49 -8.66 22.81 -4.21
N GLU A 50 -8.92 24.03 -3.74
CA GLU A 50 -8.47 25.21 -4.47
C GLU A 50 -6.95 25.11 -4.60
N MET A 51 -6.48 24.78 -5.79
CA MET A 51 -5.06 24.79 -6.13
C MET A 51 -4.57 26.24 -6.15
N ALA A 52 -4.26 26.77 -4.96
CA ALA A 52 -3.43 27.94 -4.83
C ALA A 52 -2.13 27.67 -5.59
N LEU A 53 -1.92 28.41 -6.68
CA LEU A 53 -0.70 28.34 -7.48
C LEU A 53 0.53 28.46 -6.55
N PRO A 54 1.60 27.66 -6.75
CA PRO A 54 2.81 27.80 -5.97
C PRO A 54 3.39 29.20 -6.21
N ASP A 55 3.16 30.08 -5.25
CA ASP A 55 3.45 31.50 -5.35
C ASP A 55 4.97 31.68 -5.46
N GLY A 56 5.43 32.08 -6.65
CA GLY A 56 6.83 32.08 -7.09
C GLY A 56 7.71 33.13 -6.42
N LYS A 57 7.60 33.26 -5.10
CA LYS A 57 8.40 34.13 -4.26
C LYS A 57 9.80 33.54 -4.14
N THR A 58 10.76 34.28 -4.69
CA THR A 58 12.19 34.12 -4.39
C THR A 58 12.38 33.99 -2.89
N GLN A 59 12.83 32.82 -2.41
CA GLN A 59 13.08 32.60 -0.99
C GLN A 59 14.19 33.54 -0.53
N HIS A 60 13.81 34.60 0.18
CA HIS A 60 14.78 35.44 0.86
C HIS A 60 15.52 34.60 1.92
N PRO A 61 16.84 34.82 2.11
CA PRO A 61 17.60 34.07 3.10
C PRO A 61 17.00 34.26 4.50
N VAL A 62 16.75 33.14 5.18
CA VAL A 62 16.16 33.12 6.52
C VAL A 62 17.27 33.24 7.56
N PRO A 63 17.25 34.27 8.43
CA PRO A 63 18.28 34.47 9.44
C PRO A 63 18.07 33.55 10.65
N VAL A 64 19.00 32.62 10.86
CA VAL A 64 19.08 31.78 12.07
C VAL A 64 19.79 32.56 13.17
N GLN A 65 19.09 32.84 14.28
CA GLN A 65 19.64 33.55 15.42
C GLN A 65 20.01 32.58 16.55
N ILE A 66 21.23 32.71 17.07
CA ILE A 66 21.77 31.94 18.20
C ILE A 66 21.98 32.92 19.36
N THR A 67 21.23 32.75 20.44
CA THR A 67 21.32 33.58 21.65
C THR A 67 21.88 32.77 22.82
N VAL A 68 23.10 33.14 23.25
CA VAL A 68 23.75 32.61 24.45
C VAL A 68 23.22 33.38 25.66
N LEU A 69 22.40 32.73 26.48
CA LEU A 69 21.73 33.37 27.62
C LEU A 69 22.67 33.45 28.82
N ARG A 70 23.08 32.30 29.38
CA ARG A 70 23.95 32.25 30.57
C ARG A 70 24.75 30.97 30.71
N ALA A 71 25.86 31.03 31.44
CA ALA A 71 26.67 29.88 31.82
C ALA A 71 26.65 29.62 33.33
N HIS A 72 26.88 28.35 33.73
CA HIS A 72 26.96 27.90 35.11
C HIS A 72 28.31 27.23 35.41
N TYR A 73 28.77 27.32 36.66
CA TYR A 73 29.96 26.64 37.19
C TYR A 73 31.29 26.86 36.41
N LEU A 74 31.48 28.06 35.85
CA LEU A 74 32.73 28.43 35.18
C LEU A 74 33.87 28.62 36.21
N LYS A 75 35.07 28.11 35.90
CA LYS A 75 36.28 28.23 36.71
C LYS A 75 37.50 28.56 35.85
N GLY A 76 38.37 29.45 36.35
CA GLY A 76 39.54 29.96 35.64
C GLY A 76 40.85 29.24 35.93
N VAL A 77 41.85 29.53 35.12
CA VAL A 77 43.22 29.01 35.18
C VAL A 77 44.03 29.63 36.31
N LYS A 78 43.74 30.89 36.65
CA LYS A 78 44.46 31.65 37.70
C LYS A 78 43.56 32.30 38.76
N SER A 79 42.25 32.20 38.63
CA SER A 79 41.26 32.90 39.46
C SER A 79 39.98 32.08 39.60
N ASP A 80 39.38 32.07 40.79
CA ASP A 80 38.00 31.60 40.98
C ASP A 80 36.95 32.63 40.50
N PHE A 81 37.42 33.83 40.12
CA PHE A 81 36.68 34.85 39.37
C PHE A 81 37.39 35.15 38.03
N PRO A 82 37.21 34.31 36.99
CA PRO A 82 37.77 34.59 35.67
C PRO A 82 36.90 35.58 34.88
N VAL A 83 37.56 36.46 34.13
CA VAL A 83 36.89 37.28 33.10
C VAL A 83 36.76 36.44 31.84
N THR A 84 35.53 36.12 31.45
CA THR A 84 35.21 35.20 30.36
C THR A 84 34.35 35.84 29.28
N TYR A 85 34.39 35.26 28.08
CA TYR A 85 33.47 35.54 26.99
C TYR A 85 33.22 34.29 26.16
N VAL A 86 32.11 34.27 25.42
CA VAL A 86 31.71 33.17 24.55
C VAL A 86 31.86 33.60 23.09
N ARG A 87 32.52 32.77 22.30
CA ARG A 87 32.68 32.90 20.84
C ARG A 87 31.71 31.98 20.13
N SER A 88 31.02 32.49 19.12
CA SER A 88 30.04 31.77 18.30
C SER A 88 30.59 31.54 16.89
N GLU A 89 30.68 30.29 16.46
CA GLU A 89 31.20 29.88 15.15
C GLU A 89 30.27 28.86 14.47
N PHE A 90 30.06 29.00 13.16
CA PHE A 90 29.32 28.04 12.34
C PHE A 90 30.06 27.83 11.02
N ASN A 91 30.18 26.58 10.55
CA ASN A 91 30.85 26.26 9.28
C ASN A 91 32.27 26.88 9.15
N ASN A 92 33.04 26.92 10.25
CA ASN A 92 34.35 27.59 10.38
C ASN A 92 34.35 29.12 10.11
N VAL A 93 33.18 29.76 10.13
CA VAL A 93 33.00 31.22 10.08
C VAL A 93 32.68 31.74 11.47
N LEU A 94 33.38 32.80 11.89
CA LEU A 94 33.12 33.52 13.13
C LEU A 94 31.85 34.36 13.03
N LEU A 95 30.84 34.03 13.83
CA LEU A 95 29.58 34.78 13.92
C LEU A 95 29.67 35.94 14.92
N GLY A 96 30.48 35.81 15.98
CA GLY A 96 30.79 36.92 16.89
C GLY A 96 31.28 36.48 18.28
N ASP A 97 31.70 37.48 19.07
CA ASP A 97 32.15 37.34 20.46
C ASP A 97 31.20 38.07 21.42
N SER A 98 30.88 37.45 22.55
CA SER A 98 30.05 38.03 23.60
C SER A 98 30.73 39.18 24.35
N PRO A 99 29.99 39.96 25.16
CA PRO A 99 30.58 40.82 26.18
C PRO A 99 31.55 40.05 27.08
N LYS A 100 32.62 40.73 27.50
CA LYS A 100 33.62 40.23 28.45
C LYS A 100 33.10 40.46 29.87
N LEU A 101 32.80 39.39 30.61
CA LEU A 101 32.14 39.45 31.92
C LEU A 101 32.98 38.74 33.00
N GLU A 102 32.96 39.25 34.23
CA GLU A 102 33.49 38.54 35.38
C GLU A 102 32.52 37.42 35.79
N SER A 103 33.00 36.18 35.76
CA SER A 103 32.22 34.97 36.05
C SER A 103 32.64 34.35 37.38
N SER A 104 31.79 33.50 37.96
CA SER A 104 32.03 32.90 39.28
C SER A 104 31.47 31.48 39.35
N VAL A 105 32.10 30.62 40.14
CA VAL A 105 31.69 29.21 40.31
C VAL A 105 30.29 29.10 40.95
N GLU A 106 29.90 30.03 41.82
CA GLU A 106 28.64 29.97 42.60
C GLU A 106 27.43 30.64 41.91
N LYS A 107 27.64 31.41 40.83
CA LYS A 107 26.58 32.24 40.20
C LYS A 107 26.55 32.07 38.69
N SER A 108 25.35 32.00 38.14
CA SER A 108 25.14 32.04 36.69
C SER A 108 25.67 33.35 36.09
N THR A 109 26.51 33.25 35.06
CA THR A 109 27.02 34.40 34.31
C THR A 109 26.12 34.64 33.11
N GLU A 110 25.34 35.74 33.12
CA GLU A 110 24.39 36.06 32.05
C GLU A 110 25.07 36.88 30.95
N TYR A 111 25.25 36.28 29.77
CA TYR A 111 25.86 36.94 28.61
C TYR A 111 24.83 37.67 27.74
N ASN A 112 23.62 37.10 27.60
CA ASN A 112 22.52 37.59 26.76
C ASN A 112 22.99 38.07 25.38
N PHE A 113 23.84 37.27 24.73
CA PHE A 113 24.52 37.60 23.48
C PHE A 113 23.90 36.87 22.30
N THR A 114 23.42 37.61 21.30
CA THR A 114 22.86 37.06 20.05
C THR A 114 23.84 37.22 18.89
N SER A 115 23.99 36.16 18.11
CA SER A 115 24.72 36.09 16.84
C SER A 115 23.81 35.45 15.79
N SER A 116 24.06 35.64 14.49
CA SER A 116 23.19 35.09 13.45
C SER A 116 23.93 34.76 12.15
N PHE A 117 23.34 33.85 11.36
CA PHE A 117 23.76 33.53 10.00
C PHE A 117 22.56 33.27 9.10
N ASP A 118 22.75 33.39 7.79
CA ASP A 118 21.68 33.35 6.79
C ASP A 118 21.64 32.01 6.06
N VAL A 119 20.45 31.43 5.89
CA VAL A 119 20.21 30.15 5.20
C VAL A 119 19.24 30.34 4.03
N GLY A 120 19.60 29.85 2.84
CA GLY A 120 18.74 29.93 1.66
C GLY A 120 19.50 29.61 0.36
N PRO A 121 18.80 29.54 -0.80
CA PRO A 121 19.43 29.22 -2.09
C PRO A 121 20.44 30.29 -2.54
N ASP A 122 20.15 31.57 -2.30
CA ASP A 122 21.08 32.69 -2.54
C ASP A 122 22.01 32.97 -1.33
N GLY A 123 21.94 32.14 -0.29
CA GLY A 123 22.64 32.34 0.98
C GLY A 123 24.06 31.75 1.01
N PRO A 124 24.90 32.12 1.99
CA PRO A 124 26.21 31.51 2.19
C PRO A 124 26.13 30.07 2.74
N HIS A 125 24.95 29.64 3.19
CA HIS A 125 24.70 28.34 3.82
C HIS A 125 23.40 27.72 3.30
N SER A 126 23.46 26.43 2.98
CA SER A 126 22.35 25.64 2.46
C SER A 126 21.53 24.99 3.57
N VAL A 127 20.34 24.48 3.21
CA VAL A 127 19.52 23.65 4.12
C VAL A 127 20.26 22.36 4.52
N ASP A 128 21.13 21.82 3.64
CA ASP A 128 21.97 20.67 3.97
C ASP A 128 23.02 20.99 5.03
N ASP A 129 23.63 22.18 5.02
CA ASP A 129 24.58 22.60 6.07
C ASP A 129 23.95 22.56 7.48
N VAL A 130 22.68 22.98 7.60
CA VAL A 130 21.90 22.94 8.84
C VAL A 130 21.66 21.52 9.34
N ALA A 131 21.62 20.52 8.45
CA ALA A 131 21.35 19.13 8.82
C ALA A 131 22.49 18.45 9.60
N TYR A 132 23.76 18.80 9.33
CA TYR A 132 24.93 18.10 9.88
C TYR A 132 26.03 18.98 10.48
N LYS A 133 26.01 20.31 10.31
CA LYS A 133 27.00 21.19 10.94
C LYS A 133 26.45 21.70 12.27
N PRO A 134 27.13 21.46 13.41
CA PRO A 134 26.76 22.10 14.65
C PRO A 134 27.22 23.57 14.66
N VAL A 135 26.54 24.40 15.45
CA VAL A 135 27.14 25.67 15.91
C VAL A 135 28.12 25.35 17.02
N VAL A 136 29.36 25.82 16.92
CA VAL A 136 30.40 25.65 17.93
C VAL A 136 30.43 26.90 18.81
N LEU A 137 30.20 26.72 20.11
CA LEU A 137 30.31 27.78 21.11
C LEU A 137 31.54 27.53 21.97
N THR A 138 32.51 28.44 21.91
CA THR A 138 33.79 28.33 22.63
C THR A 138 33.83 29.33 23.78
N VAL A 139 34.12 28.87 25.01
CA VAL A 139 34.25 29.72 26.19
C VAL A 139 35.73 30.03 26.44
N LEU A 140 36.09 31.31 26.51
CA LEU A 140 37.47 31.77 26.69
C LEU A 140 37.63 32.62 27.97
N GLU A 141 38.73 32.41 28.70
CA GLU A 141 39.21 33.28 29.78
C GLU A 141 40.22 34.31 29.24
N ILE A 142 40.22 35.52 29.81
CA ILE A 142 41.21 36.56 29.55
C ILE A 142 42.21 36.62 30.72
N LEU A 143 43.48 36.37 30.45
CA LEU A 143 44.52 36.39 31.47
C LEU A 143 44.93 37.84 31.84
N PRO A 144 45.24 38.13 33.12
CA PRO A 144 45.72 39.44 33.56
C PRO A 144 46.99 39.90 32.82
N LYS A 145 47.03 41.17 32.41
CA LYS A 145 48.16 41.76 31.66
C LYS A 145 49.43 41.87 32.51
N GLU A 146 50.42 41.03 32.19
CA GLU A 146 51.79 41.16 32.70
C GLU A 146 52.43 42.45 32.15
N LYS A 147 53.23 43.15 32.98
CA LYS A 147 53.77 44.52 32.77
C LYS A 147 54.68 44.76 31.54
N LYS A 148 54.72 43.85 30.56
CA LYS A 148 55.50 43.97 29.30
C LYS A 148 54.76 43.51 28.03
N GLN A 149 53.50 43.05 28.10
CA GLN A 149 52.77 42.55 26.93
C GLN A 149 51.82 43.62 26.36
N LYS A 150 51.75 43.73 25.02
CA LYS A 150 50.86 44.67 24.31
C LYS A 150 49.44 44.16 24.09
N GLU A 151 49.26 42.84 24.08
CA GLU A 151 48.03 42.16 23.68
C GLU A 151 47.44 41.34 24.84
N GLU A 152 46.15 41.06 24.76
CA GLU A 152 45.43 40.23 25.74
C GLU A 152 45.62 38.75 25.40
N LYS A 153 46.25 37.99 26.30
CA LYS A 153 46.32 36.54 26.18
C LYS A 153 45.00 35.93 26.63
N THR A 154 44.36 35.18 25.74
CA THR A 154 43.19 34.37 26.04
C THR A 154 43.59 32.90 26.20
N VAL A 155 42.76 32.14 26.91
CA VAL A 155 42.84 30.67 27.04
C VAL A 155 41.45 30.10 26.81
N VAL A 156 41.34 29.02 26.05
CA VAL A 156 40.06 28.30 25.89
C VAL A 156 39.81 27.46 27.13
N LEU A 157 38.67 27.68 27.80
CA LEU A 157 38.23 26.86 28.94
C LEU A 157 37.50 25.60 28.46
N GLY A 158 36.66 25.74 27.44
CA GLY A 158 35.87 24.62 26.92
C GLY A 158 35.03 24.98 25.70
N GLN A 159 34.36 23.98 25.13
CA GLN A 159 33.48 24.11 23.96
C GLN A 159 32.18 23.33 24.16
N THR A 160 31.13 23.74 23.44
CA THR A 160 29.87 22.99 23.30
C THR A 160 29.35 23.12 21.87
N THR A 161 28.61 22.10 21.40
CA THR A 161 28.02 22.04 20.05
C THR A 161 26.49 22.11 20.12
N VAL A 162 25.88 22.98 19.33
CA VAL A 162 24.41 23.10 19.21
C VAL A 162 23.96 22.33 17.96
N ASN A 163 23.06 21.36 18.14
CA ASN A 163 22.42 20.62 17.05
C ASN A 163 21.24 21.42 16.47
N LEU A 164 21.28 21.75 15.18
CA LEU A 164 20.26 22.56 14.51
C LEU A 164 19.11 21.73 13.88
N LEU A 165 19.16 20.40 13.98
CA LEU A 165 18.16 19.50 13.40
C LEU A 165 16.69 19.84 13.69
N PRO A 166 16.28 20.33 14.90
CA PRO A 166 14.87 20.65 15.15
C PRO A 166 14.29 21.73 14.22
N LEU A 167 15.13 22.64 13.69
CA LEU A 167 14.70 23.66 12.73
C LEU A 167 14.19 23.03 11.41
N LEU A 168 14.76 21.89 11.02
CA LEU A 168 14.32 21.11 9.84
C LEU A 168 13.05 20.28 10.11
N LYS A 169 12.64 20.16 11.38
CA LYS A 169 11.37 19.55 11.79
C LYS A 169 10.23 20.57 11.95
N GLY A 170 10.50 21.85 11.66
CA GLY A 170 9.54 22.95 11.76
C GLY A 170 9.54 23.69 13.10
N GLU A 171 10.46 23.41 14.02
CA GLU A 171 10.57 24.17 15.28
C GLU A 171 11.19 25.55 15.04
N CYS A 172 10.43 26.63 15.25
CA CYS A 172 10.97 27.99 15.08
C CYS A 172 11.75 28.54 16.28
N ASN A 173 11.60 27.95 17.47
CA ASN A 173 12.22 28.43 18.71
C ASN A 173 12.63 27.25 19.60
N VAL A 174 13.93 26.97 19.66
CA VAL A 174 14.52 25.84 20.38
C VAL A 174 15.33 26.38 21.56
N LYS A 175 15.18 25.80 22.76
CA LYS A 175 15.94 26.24 23.94
C LYS A 175 16.54 25.03 24.67
N VAL A 176 17.87 25.05 24.83
CA VAL A 176 18.65 23.89 25.33
C VAL A 176 19.67 24.34 26.36
N THR A 177 19.91 23.51 27.38
CA THR A 177 21.06 23.65 28.29
C THR A 177 22.07 22.55 27.96
N LEU A 178 23.27 22.94 27.52
CA LEU A 178 24.30 22.04 27.03
C LEU A 178 25.49 21.98 28.01
N PRO A 179 26.16 20.82 28.18
CA PRO A 179 27.39 20.74 28.96
C PRO A 179 28.56 21.43 28.24
N ILE A 180 29.42 22.12 28.99
CA ILE A 180 30.66 22.69 28.46
C ILE A 180 31.77 21.64 28.60
N HIS A 181 32.26 21.13 27.48
CA HIS A 181 33.33 20.13 27.45
C HIS A 181 34.70 20.82 27.57
N ALA A 182 35.53 20.35 28.50
CA ALA A 182 36.87 20.88 28.71
C ALA A 182 37.78 20.63 27.49
N VAL A 183 38.63 21.60 27.15
CA VAL A 183 39.79 21.37 26.26
C VAL A 183 40.93 20.80 27.11
N PRO A 184 41.74 19.84 26.62
CA PRO A 184 42.78 19.18 27.42
C PRO A 184 43.74 20.17 28.11
N GLY A 185 43.91 20.03 29.42
CA GLY A 185 44.69 20.96 30.26
C GLY A 185 43.90 22.16 30.78
N SER A 186 42.57 22.19 30.59
CA SER A 186 41.67 23.19 31.18
C SER A 186 41.34 22.88 32.65
N PRO A 187 41.17 23.89 33.52
CA PRO A 187 40.69 23.70 34.90
C PRO A 187 39.36 22.94 35.00
N LEU A 188 38.50 23.06 33.98
CA LEU A 188 37.19 22.42 33.92
C LEU A 188 37.29 20.88 33.86
N GLU A 189 38.44 20.33 33.46
CA GLU A 189 38.73 18.88 33.43
C GLU A 189 38.69 18.25 34.83
N THR A 190 38.80 19.05 35.89
CA THR A 190 38.80 18.62 37.31
C THR A 190 37.49 18.92 38.07
N ALA A 191 36.41 19.25 37.36
CA ALA A 191 35.12 19.59 37.97
C ALA A 191 34.48 18.41 38.72
N ARG A 192 33.76 18.69 39.82
CA ARG A 192 33.03 17.67 40.58
C ARG A 192 31.78 17.20 39.81
N PRO A 193 31.30 15.95 39.99
CA PRO A 193 30.10 15.45 39.32
C PRO A 193 28.84 16.29 39.55
N GLU A 194 28.73 16.92 40.72
CA GLU A 194 27.63 17.78 41.15
C GLU A 194 27.68 19.21 40.57
N SER A 195 28.80 19.60 39.93
CA SER A 195 29.06 20.97 39.47
C SER A 195 29.62 20.99 38.05
N LYS A 196 28.96 20.28 37.12
CA LYS A 196 29.36 20.26 35.71
C LYS A 196 29.09 21.62 35.05
N PRO A 197 30.08 22.25 34.38
CA PRO A 197 29.86 23.52 33.69
C PRO A 197 28.88 23.37 32.53
N SER A 198 27.98 24.34 32.35
CA SER A 198 26.92 24.27 31.34
C SER A 198 26.57 25.65 30.76
N LEU A 199 25.97 25.65 29.57
CA LEU A 199 25.59 26.84 28.81
C LEU A 199 24.11 26.75 28.39
N GLU A 200 23.32 27.75 28.72
CA GLU A 200 21.91 27.90 28.32
C GLU A 200 21.83 28.71 27.02
N VAL A 201 21.31 28.10 25.96
CA VAL A 201 21.28 28.66 24.59
C VAL A 201 19.86 28.58 24.04
N ALA A 202 19.43 29.62 23.34
CA ALA A 202 18.23 29.63 22.53
C ALA A 202 18.60 29.81 21.04
N VAL A 203 17.92 29.07 20.16
CA VAL A 203 18.01 29.23 18.70
C VAL A 203 16.63 29.60 18.17
N SER A 204 16.55 30.64 17.36
CA SER A 204 15.28 31.19 16.86
C SER A 204 15.36 31.59 15.40
N ILE A 205 14.32 31.25 14.64
CA ILE A 205 14.08 31.66 13.24
C ILE A 205 12.72 32.39 13.14
N PRO A 206 12.57 33.37 12.23
CA PRO A 206 11.33 34.13 12.09
C PRO A 206 10.17 33.30 11.51
N GLU A 207 10.49 32.34 10.64
CA GLU A 207 9.57 31.42 9.97
C GLU A 207 10.24 30.05 9.77
N PRO A 208 9.49 28.94 9.57
CA PRO A 208 10.07 27.62 9.38
C PRO A 208 10.97 27.52 8.15
N LEU A 209 12.11 26.81 8.25
CA LEU A 209 13.04 26.62 7.12
C LEU A 209 12.48 25.77 5.97
N LEU A 210 11.39 25.04 6.20
CA LEU A 210 10.72 24.16 5.24
C LEU A 210 9.21 24.33 5.35
N SER A 211 8.50 24.31 4.22
CA SER A 211 7.03 24.35 4.20
C SER A 211 6.42 23.06 4.80
N GLN A 212 5.16 23.10 5.24
CA GLN A 212 4.51 21.89 5.76
C GLN A 212 4.42 20.77 4.70
N GLU A 213 4.32 21.12 3.40
CA GLU A 213 4.37 20.12 2.33
C GLU A 213 5.77 19.53 2.16
N GLN A 214 6.82 20.35 2.24
CA GLN A 214 8.21 19.88 2.24
C GLN A 214 8.49 18.98 3.45
N ILE A 215 8.05 19.38 4.65
CA ILE A 215 8.16 18.56 5.88
C ILE A 215 7.34 17.26 5.75
N ASN A 216 6.19 17.26 5.06
CA ASN A 216 5.35 16.07 4.92
C ASN A 216 5.83 15.10 3.83
N LYS A 217 6.17 15.59 2.62
CA LYS A 217 6.58 14.78 1.46
C LYS A 217 8.09 14.52 1.40
N GLY A 218 8.91 15.39 1.99
CA GLY A 218 10.36 15.21 2.12
C GLY A 218 10.74 14.23 3.24
N ASN A 219 12.03 13.88 3.29
CA ASN A 219 12.56 12.91 4.25
C ASN A 219 13.98 13.31 4.71
N LEU A 220 14.35 12.91 5.93
CA LEU A 220 15.71 13.11 6.45
C LEU A 220 16.47 11.78 6.33
N LEU A 221 17.54 11.76 5.54
CA LEU A 221 18.45 10.62 5.43
C LEU A 221 19.68 10.87 6.31
N THR A 222 19.98 9.94 7.19
CA THR A 222 21.25 9.88 7.93
C THR A 222 22.05 8.71 7.41
N VAL A 223 23.33 8.93 7.13
CA VAL A 223 24.30 7.89 6.77
C VAL A 223 25.39 7.86 7.83
N SER A 224 25.55 6.73 8.50
CA SER A 224 26.59 6.50 9.49
C SER A 224 27.66 5.58 8.93
N VAL A 225 28.90 6.08 8.79
CA VAL A 225 30.07 5.23 8.53
C VAL A 225 30.71 4.88 9.86
N GLU A 226 30.63 3.61 10.26
CA GLU A 226 31.26 3.12 11.48
C GLU A 226 32.77 2.93 11.26
N GLY A 227 33.14 1.94 10.45
CA GLY A 227 34.53 1.54 10.26
C GLY A 227 34.72 0.53 9.14
N ALA A 228 35.97 0.39 8.70
CA ALA A 228 36.41 -0.68 7.83
C ALA A 228 37.34 -1.63 8.59
N TYR A 229 37.08 -2.94 8.47
CA TYR A 229 37.77 -4.00 9.21
C TYR A 229 38.58 -4.86 8.24
N SER A 230 39.63 -5.52 8.76
CA SER A 230 40.56 -6.31 7.93
C SER A 230 41.19 -5.47 6.81
N VAL A 231 41.70 -4.28 7.16
CA VAL A 231 42.29 -3.31 6.21
C VAL A 231 43.72 -3.72 5.76
N PRO A 232 44.22 -3.25 4.60
CA PRO A 232 45.51 -3.65 4.03
C PRO A 232 46.70 -3.57 5.01
N GLU A 233 47.54 -4.62 5.05
CA GLU A 233 48.68 -4.68 5.98
C GLU A 233 49.71 -3.57 5.78
N SER A 234 49.81 -3.04 4.56
CA SER A 234 50.67 -1.92 4.18
C SER A 234 50.34 -0.60 4.92
N TRP A 235 49.13 -0.48 5.49
CA TRP A 235 48.71 0.69 6.28
C TRP A 235 49.30 0.61 7.69
N ASN A 236 50.14 1.59 8.06
CA ASN A 236 50.90 1.57 9.31
C ASN A 236 50.86 2.93 10.03
N SER A 237 50.50 2.93 11.32
CA SER A 237 50.32 4.14 12.13
C SER A 237 51.61 4.89 12.47
N THR A 238 52.78 4.36 12.08
CA THR A 238 54.12 4.94 12.31
C THR A 238 54.73 5.57 11.05
N GLY A 239 53.98 5.69 9.96
CA GLY A 239 54.40 6.32 8.70
C GLY A 239 54.12 7.82 8.65
N PRO A 240 54.30 8.46 7.47
CA PRO A 240 53.74 9.79 7.22
C PRO A 240 52.21 9.75 7.39
N GLN A 241 51.61 10.85 7.85
CA GLN A 241 50.18 10.89 8.12
C GLN A 241 49.37 10.94 6.82
N TYR A 242 48.45 9.98 6.67
CA TYR A 242 47.49 9.91 5.57
C TYR A 242 46.08 10.19 6.10
N ASN A 243 45.25 10.79 5.26
CA ASN A 243 43.82 10.93 5.49
C ASN A 243 43.09 9.76 4.79
N TYR A 244 42.34 8.97 5.56
CA TYR A 244 41.51 7.90 5.02
C TYR A 244 40.08 8.38 4.87
N VAL A 245 39.53 8.17 3.67
CA VAL A 245 38.26 8.74 3.23
C VAL A 245 37.33 7.66 2.72
N ALA A 246 36.07 7.71 3.12
CA ALA A 246 34.96 7.01 2.49
C ALA A 246 33.96 8.05 1.92
N SER A 247 33.31 7.75 0.80
CA SER A 247 32.41 8.69 0.13
C SER A 247 31.38 8.01 -0.76
N LEU A 248 30.19 8.61 -0.89
CA LEU A 248 29.12 8.13 -1.77
C LEU A 248 28.27 9.29 -2.31
N HIS A 249 27.59 9.05 -3.43
CA HIS A 249 26.68 10.00 -4.07
C HIS A 249 25.22 9.83 -3.62
N ILE A 250 24.43 10.90 -3.57
CA ILE A 250 22.98 10.89 -3.31
C ILE A 250 22.28 11.80 -4.35
N PRO A 251 21.07 11.46 -4.85
CA PRO A 251 20.34 12.31 -5.77
C PRO A 251 20.03 13.71 -5.21
N ALA A 252 19.89 14.68 -6.11
CA ALA A 252 19.54 16.07 -5.81
C ALA A 252 18.37 16.50 -6.70
N ALA A 253 17.56 17.45 -6.23
CA ALA A 253 16.57 18.10 -7.08
C ALA A 253 17.28 19.00 -8.09
N GLY A 254 17.09 18.75 -9.39
CA GLY A 254 17.57 19.59 -10.50
C GLY A 254 19.09 19.68 -10.72
N GLU A 255 19.92 19.26 -9.77
CA GLU A 255 21.37 19.45 -9.78
C GLU A 255 22.17 18.15 -9.95
N LYS A 256 23.51 18.29 -9.97
CA LYS A 256 24.45 17.16 -9.87
C LYS A 256 24.24 16.38 -8.56
N PRO A 257 24.51 15.07 -8.54
CA PRO A 257 24.41 14.27 -7.32
C PRO A 257 25.29 14.84 -6.20
N ARG A 258 24.72 14.94 -4.99
CA ARG A 258 25.41 15.42 -3.79
C ARG A 258 26.43 14.37 -3.35
N THR A 259 27.64 14.80 -2.99
CA THR A 259 28.66 13.91 -2.40
C THR A 259 28.59 13.95 -0.88
N LEU A 260 28.44 12.80 -0.23
CA LEU A 260 28.72 12.64 1.19
C LEU A 260 30.18 12.23 1.37
N LEU A 261 30.86 12.84 2.34
CA LEU A 261 32.29 12.69 2.60
C LEU A 261 32.54 12.35 4.07
N PHE A 262 33.23 11.24 4.32
CA PHE A 262 33.63 10.77 5.65
C PHE A 262 35.16 10.73 5.68
N SER A 263 35.79 11.63 6.44
CA SER A 263 37.24 11.85 6.41
C SER A 263 37.87 11.71 7.80
N ASN A 264 39.20 11.70 7.86
CA ASN A 264 39.99 11.60 9.09
C ASN A 264 39.77 10.27 9.85
N GLY A 265 39.57 9.17 9.12
CA GLY A 265 39.46 7.84 9.71
C GLY A 265 40.71 7.46 10.52
N VAL A 266 40.52 6.88 11.71
CA VAL A 266 41.59 6.56 12.66
C VAL A 266 41.97 5.08 12.54
N LEU A 267 43.20 4.83 12.07
CA LEU A 267 43.77 3.49 11.95
C LEU A 267 44.18 2.94 13.33
N LYS A 268 43.50 1.89 13.78
CA LYS A 268 43.77 1.17 15.04
C LYS A 268 44.47 -0.18 14.78
N PRO A 269 45.42 -0.58 15.64
CA PRO A 269 46.00 -1.93 15.62
C PRO A 269 44.98 -2.98 16.08
N GLY A 270 45.25 -4.24 15.75
CA GLY A 270 44.54 -5.37 16.34
C GLY A 270 45.07 -5.74 17.74
N GLY A 271 44.30 -6.54 18.47
CA GLY A 271 44.57 -7.02 19.83
C GLY A 271 43.45 -6.69 20.83
N GLU A 272 42.65 -5.65 20.56
CA GLU A 272 41.55 -5.18 21.41
C GLU A 272 40.29 -4.95 20.57
N MET A 273 39.12 -5.30 21.09
CA MET A 273 37.81 -5.05 20.47
C MET A 273 37.31 -3.63 20.76
N GLU A 274 36.48 -3.04 19.89
CA GLU A 274 35.78 -1.79 20.21
C GLU A 274 34.73 -1.99 21.32
N THR A 275 34.66 -1.06 22.28
CA THR A 275 33.59 -1.02 23.27
C THR A 275 32.27 -0.58 22.60
N ILE A 276 31.17 -1.27 22.91
CA ILE A 276 29.82 -0.94 22.44
C ILE A 276 28.90 -0.78 23.66
N PRO A 277 28.03 0.26 23.73
CA PRO A 277 27.86 1.34 22.76
C PRO A 277 29.04 2.32 22.75
N ARG A 278 29.33 2.89 21.57
CA ARG A 278 30.27 4.02 21.39
C ARG A 278 29.56 5.19 20.70
N PRO A 279 29.84 6.44 21.09
CA PRO A 279 29.16 7.61 20.52
C PRO A 279 29.62 7.91 19.09
N LYS A 280 28.68 8.35 18.25
CA LYS A 280 28.95 8.78 16.86
C LYS A 280 29.40 10.25 16.83
N LYS A 281 30.12 10.65 15.77
CA LYS A 281 30.85 11.94 15.64
C LYS A 281 30.35 12.82 14.52
N TRP A 282 30.51 14.13 14.70
CA TRP A 282 30.24 15.12 13.66
C TRP A 282 31.27 14.98 12.53
N PRO A 283 30.87 14.95 11.24
CA PRO A 283 31.80 14.91 10.11
C PRO A 283 32.34 16.32 9.80
N VAL A 284 32.88 16.98 10.82
CA VAL A 284 33.34 18.38 10.81
C VAL A 284 34.68 18.48 11.54
N SER A 285 35.69 19.03 10.87
CA SER A 285 37.02 19.28 11.45
C SER A 285 37.10 20.65 12.14
N GLY A 286 37.72 20.72 13.31
CA GLY A 286 38.05 21.99 13.99
C GLY A 286 37.72 22.05 15.48
N ILE A 287 36.87 21.14 15.97
CA ILE A 287 36.46 21.08 17.37
C ILE A 287 37.64 20.61 18.25
N MET A 288 38.02 21.44 19.23
CA MET A 288 39.21 21.29 20.09
C MET A 288 38.95 20.43 21.34
N ALA A 289 37.73 20.47 21.90
CA ALA A 289 37.35 19.63 23.04
C ALA A 289 36.92 18.24 22.54
N THR A 290 37.62 17.18 22.98
CA THR A 290 37.42 15.80 22.49
C THR A 290 35.97 15.35 22.60
N GLU A 291 35.33 15.58 23.75
CA GLU A 291 33.94 15.16 23.99
C GLU A 291 32.90 15.96 23.18
N ALA A 292 33.23 17.18 22.74
CA ALA A 292 32.34 17.99 21.90
C ALA A 292 32.34 17.54 20.41
N GLN A 293 33.19 16.59 20.03
CA GLN A 293 33.21 15.99 18.69
C GLN A 293 32.08 14.97 18.47
N TYR A 294 31.43 14.51 19.54
CA TYR A 294 30.34 13.55 19.48
C TYR A 294 28.97 14.20 19.28
N LEU A 295 28.04 13.46 18.68
CA LEU A 295 26.63 13.85 18.59
C LEU A 295 25.93 13.52 19.91
N PRO A 296 25.13 14.45 20.47
CA PRO A 296 24.22 14.12 21.57
C PRO A 296 23.29 12.95 21.19
N GLU A 297 23.19 11.97 22.07
CA GLU A 297 22.27 10.82 22.02
C GLU A 297 22.42 9.87 20.81
N SER A 298 23.43 10.06 19.94
CA SER A 298 23.74 9.14 18.84
C SER A 298 24.85 8.16 19.20
N PHE A 299 24.52 6.87 19.20
CA PHE A 299 25.44 5.77 19.54
C PHE A 299 25.39 4.67 18.49
N VAL A 300 26.48 3.92 18.35
CA VAL A 300 26.50 2.66 17.61
C VAL A 300 25.74 1.58 18.40
N PRO A 301 24.72 0.92 17.83
CA PRO A 301 23.89 -0.05 18.54
C PRO A 301 24.57 -1.43 18.69
N SER A 302 24.35 -2.08 19.84
CA SER A 302 24.74 -3.48 20.08
C SER A 302 23.76 -4.47 19.41
N SER A 303 23.77 -4.47 18.07
CA SER A 303 22.99 -5.39 17.23
C SER A 303 23.76 -6.70 16.93
N SER A 304 23.04 -7.77 16.59
CA SER A 304 23.65 -9.03 16.13
C SER A 304 23.95 -8.94 14.64
N TYR A 305 25.12 -9.42 14.21
CA TYR A 305 25.48 -9.47 12.78
C TYR A 305 24.53 -10.36 11.95
N GLU A 306 23.80 -11.29 12.59
CA GLU A 306 22.79 -12.13 11.94
C GLU A 306 21.52 -11.35 11.54
N ALA A 307 21.40 -10.09 11.96
CA ALA A 307 20.34 -9.14 11.60
C ALA A 307 20.86 -7.94 10.78
N GLU A 308 22.06 -8.05 10.19
CA GLU A 308 22.62 -7.04 9.28
C GLU A 308 22.24 -7.36 7.82
N ASP A 309 21.90 -6.33 7.03
CA ASP A 309 21.54 -6.41 5.59
C ASP A 309 22.75 -6.67 4.66
N GLY A 310 23.92 -6.93 5.25
CA GLY A 310 25.21 -7.04 4.54
C GLY A 310 25.52 -8.43 3.99
N GLU A 311 26.63 -8.54 3.26
CA GLU A 311 27.11 -9.80 2.68
C GLU A 311 27.69 -10.76 3.74
N LEU A 312 28.10 -10.23 4.90
CA LEU A 312 28.82 -10.95 5.95
C LEU A 312 27.95 -11.23 7.18
N ASN A 313 26.70 -11.64 6.95
CA ASN A 313 25.70 -11.93 7.99
C ASN A 313 25.51 -13.43 8.30
N ARG A 314 26.21 -14.32 7.57
CA ARG A 314 25.98 -15.78 7.68
C ARG A 314 26.75 -16.39 8.86
N LYS A 315 26.32 -17.58 9.28
CA LYS A 315 26.99 -18.35 10.34
C LYS A 315 28.42 -18.76 9.99
N GLU A 316 28.73 -18.84 8.70
CA GLU A 316 30.08 -19.10 8.16
C GLU A 316 31.02 -17.89 8.39
N ASP A 317 30.53 -16.66 8.18
CA ASP A 317 31.32 -15.43 8.37
C ASP A 317 31.64 -15.14 9.85
N LYS A 318 30.97 -15.81 10.80
CA LYS A 318 31.09 -15.57 12.27
C LYS A 318 32.51 -15.72 12.82
N GLU A 319 33.34 -16.56 12.21
CA GLU A 319 34.73 -16.75 12.63
C GLU A 319 35.61 -15.62 12.05
N PHE A 320 35.38 -15.28 10.78
CA PHE A 320 36.07 -14.22 10.06
C PHE A 320 35.78 -12.82 10.63
N ARG A 321 34.50 -12.48 10.88
CA ARG A 321 34.07 -11.24 11.54
C ARG A 321 34.78 -11.05 12.88
N ARG A 322 34.79 -12.10 13.71
CA ARG A 322 35.42 -12.11 15.04
C ARG A 322 36.92 -11.80 14.95
N ASP A 323 37.64 -12.47 14.05
CA ASP A 323 39.08 -12.24 13.83
C ASP A 323 39.37 -10.83 13.27
N ALA A 324 38.56 -10.36 12.33
CA ALA A 324 38.67 -9.03 11.73
C ALA A 324 38.39 -7.88 12.73
N GLU A 325 37.49 -8.10 13.69
CA GLU A 325 37.12 -7.15 14.73
C GLU A 325 38.08 -7.15 15.92
N THR A 326 38.72 -8.29 16.26
CA THR A 326 39.64 -8.40 17.40
C THR A 326 41.12 -8.36 17.02
N ASN A 327 41.57 -9.18 16.08
CA ASN A 327 42.99 -9.49 15.88
C ASN A 327 43.65 -8.66 14.77
N LYS A 328 42.86 -8.19 13.80
CA LYS A 328 43.36 -7.45 12.63
C LYS A 328 43.35 -5.93 12.81
N LYS A 329 44.07 -5.25 11.91
CA LYS A 329 44.00 -3.78 11.75
C LYS A 329 42.60 -3.36 11.30
N ARG A 330 42.13 -2.22 11.81
CA ARG A 330 40.84 -1.62 11.45
C ARG A 330 40.93 -0.10 11.37
N LEU A 331 40.01 0.52 10.65
CA LEU A 331 39.91 1.95 10.42
C LEU A 331 38.56 2.45 10.90
N MET A 332 38.54 3.33 11.90
CA MET A 332 37.30 3.83 12.52
C MET A 332 37.03 5.29 12.13
N TRP A 333 35.83 5.58 11.65
CA TRP A 333 35.32 6.97 11.51
C TRP A 333 34.31 7.27 12.62
N ASP A 334 33.34 6.37 12.81
CA ASP A 334 32.17 6.53 13.69
C ASP A 334 31.42 7.85 13.43
N MET A 335 31.16 8.20 12.17
CA MET A 335 30.64 9.52 11.76
C MET A 335 29.20 9.49 11.25
N ASP A 336 28.37 10.44 11.68
CA ASP A 336 26.98 10.64 11.22
C ASP A 336 26.87 11.80 10.22
N ARG A 337 26.56 11.51 8.94
CA ARG A 337 26.22 12.53 7.95
C ARG A 337 24.72 12.52 7.65
N ARG A 338 24.03 13.53 8.17
CA ARG A 338 22.62 13.83 7.89
C ARG A 338 22.51 14.66 6.61
N CYS A 339 21.48 14.43 5.80
CA CYS A 339 21.11 15.24 4.65
C CYS A 339 19.58 15.26 4.46
N TYR A 340 19.04 16.39 3.99
CA TYR A 340 17.61 16.52 3.70
C TYR A 340 17.30 16.16 2.25
N LEU A 341 16.33 15.27 2.05
CA LEU A 341 15.81 14.84 0.75
C LEU A 341 14.48 15.55 0.48
N GLU A 342 14.48 16.41 -0.54
CA GLU A 342 13.27 16.97 -1.13
C GLU A 342 12.45 15.88 -1.85
N PRO A 343 11.14 16.07 -2.06
CA PRO A 343 10.26 15.05 -2.66
C PRO A 343 10.77 14.52 -4.01
N SER A 344 11.24 15.40 -4.90
CA SER A 344 11.81 15.03 -6.20
C SER A 344 13.12 14.25 -6.09
N ALA A 345 13.97 14.58 -5.12
CA ALA A 345 15.20 13.84 -4.82
C ALA A 345 14.89 12.46 -4.20
N LEU A 346 13.82 12.35 -3.40
CA LEU A 346 13.34 11.10 -2.82
C LEU A 346 12.79 10.16 -3.91
N SER A 347 11.95 10.65 -4.83
CA SER A 347 11.49 9.86 -5.98
C SER A 347 12.65 9.46 -6.90
N SER A 348 13.62 10.35 -7.11
CA SER A 348 14.85 10.04 -7.88
C SER A 348 15.71 8.96 -7.20
N LEU A 349 15.72 8.90 -5.87
CA LEU A 349 16.39 7.85 -5.10
C LEU A 349 15.63 6.52 -5.22
N GLN A 350 14.31 6.52 -5.10
CA GLN A 350 13.47 5.33 -5.26
C GLN A 350 13.65 4.68 -6.63
N MET A 351 13.46 5.45 -7.72
CA MET A 351 13.63 4.96 -9.10
C MET A 351 15.02 4.36 -9.30
N ARG A 352 16.07 5.06 -8.87
CA ARG A 352 17.45 4.58 -9.07
C ARG A 352 17.79 3.34 -8.23
N ILE A 353 17.15 3.13 -7.08
CA ILE A 353 17.28 1.87 -6.33
C ILE A 353 16.60 0.71 -7.08
N ALA A 354 15.43 0.94 -7.68
CA ALA A 354 14.75 -0.06 -8.51
C ALA A 354 15.53 -0.43 -9.78
N GLU A 355 16.09 0.57 -10.48
CA GLU A 355 16.92 0.38 -11.68
C GLU A 355 18.25 -0.34 -11.40
N CYS A 356 18.97 0.10 -10.36
CA CYS A 356 20.38 -0.28 -10.18
C CYS A 356 20.62 -1.34 -9.11
N ARG A 357 19.73 -1.46 -8.10
CA ARG A 357 19.84 -2.27 -6.87
C ARG A 357 21.04 -1.93 -5.95
N TYR A 358 22.24 -1.81 -6.51
CA TYR A 358 23.49 -1.58 -5.79
C TYR A 358 23.94 -0.12 -5.86
N TRP A 359 24.50 0.35 -4.74
CA TRP A 359 24.98 1.71 -4.58
C TRP A 359 26.49 1.71 -4.28
N PRO A 360 27.31 2.52 -4.98
CA PRO A 360 28.76 2.51 -4.80
C PRO A 360 29.16 3.38 -3.60
N VAL A 361 29.97 2.81 -2.72
CA VAL A 361 30.68 3.53 -1.65
C VAL A 361 32.17 3.43 -1.92
N GLU A 362 32.79 4.53 -2.36
CA GLU A 362 34.22 4.58 -2.65
C GLU A 362 35.04 4.80 -1.37
N ILE A 363 36.17 4.11 -1.25
CA ILE A 363 37.13 4.22 -0.14
C ILE A 363 38.52 4.51 -0.73
N MET A 364 39.27 5.43 -0.13
CA MET A 364 40.55 5.91 -0.64
C MET A 364 41.47 6.46 0.45
N ARG A 365 42.78 6.54 0.15
CA ARG A 365 43.81 7.10 1.02
C ARG A 365 44.50 8.30 0.33
N LEU A 366 44.49 9.45 1.02
CA LEU A 366 45.05 10.72 0.55
C LEU A 366 46.26 11.16 1.40
N PRO A 367 47.29 11.79 0.83
CA PRO A 367 48.41 12.35 1.60
C PRO A 367 48.01 13.63 2.34
N ILE A 368 48.57 13.85 3.54
CA ILE A 368 48.43 15.12 4.28
C ILE A 368 49.66 16.00 4.00
N ALA A 369 49.43 17.24 3.55
CA ALA A 369 50.50 18.15 3.15
C ALA A 369 51.31 18.69 4.36
N SER A 370 52.58 18.31 4.47
CA SER A 370 53.46 18.71 5.57
C SER A 370 54.06 20.12 5.37
N THR A 371 53.80 21.06 6.27
CA THR A 371 54.27 22.45 6.19
C THR A 371 55.74 22.66 6.59
N SER A 372 56.68 21.99 5.89
CA SER A 372 58.12 22.18 6.10
C SER A 372 58.63 23.48 5.47
N LYS A 373 59.25 24.36 6.27
CA LYS A 373 59.90 25.60 5.78
C LYS A 373 61.20 25.30 5.01
N ALA A 374 61.09 24.98 3.72
CA ALA A 374 62.22 24.86 2.80
C ALA A 374 62.69 26.24 2.26
N LYS A 375 63.95 26.34 1.82
CA LYS A 375 64.55 27.59 1.31
C LYS A 375 64.05 27.93 -0.10
N THR A 376 64.09 29.22 -0.41
CA THR A 376 63.79 29.80 -1.72
C THR A 376 64.64 29.19 -2.85
N GLY A 377 63.99 28.49 -3.77
CA GLY A 377 64.48 28.15 -5.10
C GLY A 377 63.37 28.39 -6.13
N ARG A 378 63.70 28.86 -7.33
CA ARG A 378 62.72 28.99 -8.42
C ARG A 378 62.52 27.62 -9.09
N ALA A 379 61.29 27.17 -9.17
CA ALA A 379 60.81 26.09 -10.02
C ALA A 379 59.44 26.49 -10.61
N ASP A 380 59.01 25.81 -11.67
CA ASP A 380 57.84 26.20 -12.46
C ASP A 380 56.49 25.95 -11.78
N LYS A 381 55.46 26.65 -12.27
CA LYS A 381 54.06 26.34 -11.96
C LYS A 381 53.55 25.20 -12.85
N GLY A 382 53.88 23.97 -12.47
CA GLY A 382 53.03 22.83 -12.80
C GLY A 382 51.80 22.81 -11.89
N GLU A 383 50.72 22.15 -12.32
CA GLU A 383 49.65 21.75 -11.40
C GLU A 383 50.16 20.57 -10.56
N GLU A 384 49.92 20.60 -9.24
CA GLU A 384 50.30 19.49 -8.36
C GLU A 384 49.26 18.37 -8.49
N ASP A 385 49.58 17.32 -9.25
CA ASP A 385 48.72 16.14 -9.39
C ASP A 385 48.46 15.47 -8.03
N PHE A 386 47.23 15.56 -7.55
CA PHE A 386 46.76 14.88 -6.34
C PHE A 386 46.66 13.36 -6.60
N GLN A 387 47.78 12.65 -6.44
CA GLN A 387 47.82 11.20 -6.56
C GLN A 387 47.00 10.54 -5.44
N VAL A 388 45.83 10.03 -5.79
CA VAL A 388 45.01 9.18 -4.90
C VAL A 388 45.63 7.79 -4.83
N SER A 389 45.61 7.19 -3.64
CA SER A 389 46.17 5.86 -3.38
C SER A 389 45.11 4.93 -2.75
N PHE A 390 45.24 3.63 -2.95
CA PHE A 390 44.34 2.60 -2.41
C PHE A 390 42.84 2.88 -2.72
N HIS A 391 42.49 3.05 -3.99
CA HIS A 391 41.10 3.29 -4.40
C HIS A 391 40.30 1.98 -4.50
N GLY A 392 39.24 1.87 -3.70
CA GLY A 392 38.35 0.71 -3.65
C GLY A 392 36.87 1.12 -3.62
N VAL A 393 35.98 0.14 -3.80
CA VAL A 393 34.53 0.33 -3.80
C VAL A 393 33.82 -0.81 -3.07
N ALA A 394 32.80 -0.49 -2.29
CA ALA A 394 31.82 -1.45 -1.76
C ALA A 394 30.46 -1.25 -2.45
N PHE A 395 29.74 -2.34 -2.68
CA PHE A 395 28.43 -2.33 -3.34
C PHE A 395 27.31 -2.57 -2.34
N VAL A 396 26.59 -1.50 -1.96
CA VAL A 396 25.52 -1.54 -0.95
C VAL A 396 24.19 -1.91 -1.63
N ASN A 397 23.58 -3.02 -1.26
CA ASN A 397 22.26 -3.43 -1.74
C ASN A 397 21.16 -2.57 -1.08
N MET A 398 20.63 -1.58 -1.80
CA MET A 398 19.68 -0.59 -1.25
C MET A 398 18.21 -1.02 -1.28
N VAL A 399 17.88 -2.13 -1.97
CA VAL A 399 16.51 -2.63 -2.17
C VAL A 399 15.68 -2.79 -0.89
N PRO A 400 16.21 -3.21 0.27
CA PRO A 400 15.41 -3.31 1.50
C PRO A 400 14.74 -2.00 1.94
N LEU A 401 15.25 -0.84 1.54
CA LEU A 401 14.63 0.47 1.82
C LEU A 401 13.37 0.75 0.97
N LEU A 402 13.11 -0.05 -0.08
CA LEU A 402 11.84 -0.03 -0.83
C LEU A 402 10.78 -0.95 -0.22
N TYR A 403 11.11 -1.79 0.77
CA TYR A 403 10.13 -2.64 1.42
C TYR A 403 9.21 -1.80 2.33
N PRO A 404 7.88 -1.98 2.27
CA PRO A 404 6.94 -1.14 3.01
C PRO A 404 7.22 -1.08 4.52
N GLY A 405 7.37 0.14 5.03
CA GLY A 405 7.61 0.40 6.45
C GLY A 405 9.07 0.30 6.91
N ILE A 406 9.99 -0.19 6.07
CA ILE A 406 11.42 -0.20 6.40
C ILE A 406 11.97 1.23 6.39
N LYS A 407 12.68 1.57 7.48
CA LYS A 407 13.30 2.89 7.70
C LYS A 407 14.81 2.88 7.62
N SER A 408 15.46 1.73 7.77
CA SER A 408 16.91 1.64 7.94
C SER A 408 17.48 0.39 7.28
N LEU A 409 18.70 0.54 6.77
CA LEU A 409 19.56 -0.52 6.22
C LEU A 409 20.88 -0.46 6.98
N ARG A 410 21.30 -1.53 7.65
CA ARG A 410 22.61 -1.60 8.33
C ARG A 410 23.33 -2.89 7.98
N GLY A 411 24.51 -2.77 7.36
CA GLY A 411 25.21 -3.93 6.83
C GLY A 411 26.74 -3.82 6.79
N ALA A 412 27.38 -4.98 6.75
CA ALA A 412 28.79 -5.15 6.42
C ALA A 412 28.94 -5.53 4.94
N PHE A 413 29.64 -4.69 4.16
CA PHE A 413 29.79 -4.81 2.71
C PHE A 413 31.26 -4.97 2.33
N ARG A 414 31.60 -5.94 1.47
CA ARG A 414 33.00 -6.19 1.06
C ARG A 414 33.53 -5.08 0.16
N VAL A 415 34.84 -4.81 0.28
CA VAL A 415 35.55 -3.78 -0.49
C VAL A 415 36.38 -4.43 -1.58
N PHE A 416 36.18 -4.00 -2.82
CA PHE A 416 36.86 -4.46 -4.02
C PHE A 416 37.79 -3.36 -4.57
N PRO A 417 38.83 -3.68 -5.36
CA PRO A 417 39.56 -2.67 -6.13
C PRO A 417 38.59 -1.87 -7.02
N TYR A 418 38.72 -0.54 -7.07
CA TYR A 418 37.90 0.25 -7.96
C TYR A 418 38.21 -0.09 -9.43
N ALA A 419 37.18 -0.40 -10.20
CA ALA A 419 37.21 -0.62 -11.65
C ALA A 419 35.98 0.06 -12.30
N GLU A 420 36.23 0.97 -13.25
CA GLU A 420 35.19 1.82 -13.83
C GLU A 420 34.10 1.04 -14.59
N THR A 421 34.48 -0.05 -15.26
CA THR A 421 33.54 -0.94 -15.96
C THR A 421 32.59 -1.66 -15.00
N GLU A 422 33.10 -2.26 -13.93
CA GLU A 422 32.29 -3.00 -12.95
C GLU A 422 31.34 -2.07 -12.18
N VAL A 423 31.79 -0.87 -11.83
CA VAL A 423 30.95 0.16 -11.20
C VAL A 423 29.85 0.61 -12.16
N PHE A 424 30.16 0.85 -13.44
CA PHE A 424 29.14 1.21 -14.42
C PHE A 424 28.14 0.06 -14.67
N GLU A 425 28.60 -1.17 -14.81
CA GLU A 425 27.74 -2.34 -15.00
C GLU A 425 26.75 -2.53 -13.84
N LYS A 426 27.23 -2.48 -12.60
CA LYS A 426 26.43 -2.72 -11.38
C LYS A 426 25.58 -1.52 -10.91
N THR A 427 25.97 -0.28 -11.19
CA THR A 427 25.32 0.91 -10.57
C THR A 427 24.92 2.00 -11.58
N LYS A 428 25.10 1.73 -12.88
CA LYS A 428 24.91 2.64 -14.03
C LYS A 428 25.60 4.02 -13.89
N SER A 429 26.55 4.14 -12.97
CA SER A 429 27.24 5.40 -12.68
C SER A 429 28.50 5.55 -13.53
N GLN A 430 28.59 6.61 -14.33
CA GLN A 430 29.80 6.98 -15.09
C GLN A 430 30.66 8.03 -14.38
N VAL A 431 30.32 8.39 -13.13
CA VAL A 431 31.00 9.45 -12.37
C VAL A 431 31.55 8.87 -11.08
N SER A 432 32.87 8.72 -11.03
CA SER A 432 33.61 8.44 -9.79
C SER A 432 33.64 9.67 -8.88
N VAL A 433 33.52 9.43 -7.57
CA VAL A 433 33.49 10.47 -6.52
C VAL A 433 34.85 11.19 -6.40
N LEU A 434 35.96 10.52 -6.77
CA LEU A 434 37.34 11.01 -6.69
C LEU A 434 37.54 12.50 -7.01
N ARG A 435 36.97 12.98 -8.13
CA ARG A 435 37.23 14.35 -8.64
C ARG A 435 36.73 15.43 -7.68
N ASP A 436 35.64 15.18 -6.97
CA ASP A 436 35.05 16.13 -6.04
C ASP A 436 35.60 15.96 -4.61
N VAL A 437 36.04 14.75 -4.23
CA VAL A 437 36.87 14.54 -3.02
C VAL A 437 38.15 15.37 -3.08
N VAL A 438 38.90 15.32 -4.19
CA VAL A 438 40.15 16.07 -4.37
C VAL A 438 39.90 17.58 -4.21
N ARG A 439 38.87 18.12 -4.88
CA ARG A 439 38.47 19.53 -4.78
C ARG A 439 38.15 19.97 -3.34
N GLN A 440 37.38 19.17 -2.61
CA GLN A 440 37.01 19.50 -1.22
C GLN A 440 38.20 19.37 -0.26
N SER A 441 39.08 18.38 -0.45
CA SER A 441 40.29 18.20 0.37
C SER A 441 41.26 19.40 0.31
N ALA A 442 41.33 20.08 -0.84
CA ALA A 442 42.16 21.29 -1.03
C ALA A 442 41.63 22.54 -0.29
N LEU A 443 40.36 22.53 0.13
CA LEU A 443 39.77 23.57 0.98
C LEU A 443 40.02 23.30 2.47
N ILE A 444 39.94 22.02 2.89
CA ILE A 444 40.11 21.59 4.30
C ILE A 444 41.53 21.87 4.82
N ASN A 445 42.56 21.76 3.96
CA ASN A 445 43.97 21.86 4.35
C ASN A 445 44.53 23.31 4.47
N LYS A 446 43.70 24.37 4.50
CA LYS A 446 44.16 25.77 4.64
C LYS A 446 44.10 26.26 6.10
N PRO A 447 45.24 26.54 6.76
CA PRO A 447 45.23 27.20 8.06
C PRO A 447 44.83 28.68 7.93
N ALA A 448 43.97 29.16 8.82
CA ALA A 448 43.58 30.57 8.87
C ALA A 448 44.77 31.47 9.26
N ALA A 449 45.03 32.52 8.46
CA ALA A 449 46.08 33.49 8.74
C ALA A 449 45.56 34.61 9.67
N PRO A 450 46.30 35.00 10.73
CA PRO A 450 45.90 36.11 11.58
C PRO A 450 46.11 37.44 10.85
N GLN A 451 45.04 38.16 10.56
CA GLN A 451 45.08 39.54 10.09
C GLN A 451 44.58 40.51 11.17
N ALA A 452 45.32 41.61 11.35
CA ALA A 452 45.01 42.62 12.35
C ALA A 452 44.40 43.87 11.71
N ASN A 453 43.32 44.35 12.30
CA ASN A 453 42.82 45.73 12.32
C ASN A 453 42.68 46.55 11.02
N ILE A 454 41.41 46.88 10.76
CA ILE A 454 40.90 48.19 10.28
C ILE A 454 41.06 48.50 8.78
N GLY A 455 39.90 48.55 8.11
CA GLY A 455 39.72 49.15 6.79
C GLY A 455 38.39 48.75 6.18
N SER A 456 37.36 49.61 6.26
CA SER A 456 36.12 49.40 5.51
C SER A 456 36.30 49.79 4.04
N PRO A 457 35.43 49.29 3.15
CA PRO A 457 34.69 50.26 2.34
C PRO A 457 33.19 49.93 2.20
N HIS A 458 32.38 50.98 2.02
CA HIS A 458 30.99 50.85 1.58
C HIS A 458 30.88 50.49 0.09
N VAL A 459 29.78 49.84 -0.28
CA VAL A 459 29.36 49.61 -1.68
C VAL A 459 28.80 50.89 -2.30
N ARG A 460 29.33 51.30 -3.46
CA ARG A 460 28.74 52.15 -4.55
C ARG A 460 29.88 52.61 -5.49
N GLN A 461 29.74 52.81 -6.82
CA GLN A 461 28.70 52.45 -7.81
C GLN A 461 29.23 52.82 -9.23
N VAL A 462 28.62 52.32 -10.33
CA VAL A 462 28.58 52.98 -11.68
C VAL A 462 29.96 53.04 -12.43
N PRO A 463 30.05 53.24 -13.78
CA PRO A 463 29.03 53.33 -14.85
C PRO A 463 29.14 52.27 -15.97
N SER A 464 28.08 52.17 -16.77
CA SER A 464 28.10 51.69 -18.16
C SER A 464 28.40 52.82 -19.16
N ARG A 465 29.18 52.58 -20.23
CA ARG A 465 29.05 53.32 -21.50
C ARG A 465 29.65 52.57 -22.71
N THR A 466 29.27 53.02 -23.91
CA THR A 466 29.17 52.20 -25.12
C THR A 466 30.16 52.57 -26.24
N LEU A 467 30.59 51.53 -26.96
CA LEU A 467 30.86 51.47 -28.41
C LEU A 467 31.78 52.53 -29.07
N LYS A 468 32.87 52.05 -29.69
CA LYS A 468 33.03 52.22 -31.15
C LYS A 468 33.95 51.17 -31.82
N ASP A 469 33.75 51.03 -33.12
CA ASP A 469 34.32 50.05 -34.07
C ASP A 469 35.87 50.15 -34.17
N GLU A 470 36.64 49.15 -34.61
CA GLU A 470 36.51 48.42 -35.89
C GLU A 470 37.36 47.12 -35.95
N LYS A 471 37.18 46.31 -37.02
CA LYS A 471 37.98 45.15 -37.50
C LYS A 471 37.87 43.83 -36.72
N GLY A 472 37.13 42.89 -37.31
CA GLY A 472 36.87 41.54 -36.77
C GLY A 472 37.88 40.45 -37.18
N PRO A 473 37.72 39.23 -36.62
CA PRO A 473 38.63 38.09 -36.80
C PRO A 473 38.34 37.25 -38.04
N LYS A 474 39.34 36.48 -38.49
CA LYS A 474 39.17 35.36 -39.44
C LYS A 474 39.08 34.03 -38.68
N GLU A 475 38.25 33.13 -39.18
CA GLU A 475 38.24 31.73 -38.73
C GLU A 475 39.50 30.97 -39.17
N ALA A 476 39.96 30.04 -38.34
CA ALA A 476 40.99 29.05 -38.68
C ALA A 476 40.89 27.82 -37.78
N GLY A 477 39.85 27.00 -37.94
CA GLY A 477 39.70 25.75 -37.19
C GLY A 477 40.60 24.63 -37.74
N ARG A 478 41.27 23.87 -36.86
CA ARG A 478 41.83 22.55 -37.19
C ARG A 478 42.17 21.72 -35.95
N ARG A 479 41.58 20.51 -35.88
CA ARG A 479 42.13 19.23 -35.37
C ARG A 479 42.69 19.24 -33.93
N MET A 480 42.38 18.24 -33.11
CA MET A 480 42.69 16.85 -33.46
C MET A 480 41.71 15.83 -32.89
N SER A 481 41.12 15.02 -33.77
CA SER A 481 40.42 13.77 -33.47
C SER A 481 40.70 12.77 -34.59
N ALA A 482 41.05 11.54 -34.21
CA ALA A 482 40.98 10.28 -34.96
C ALA A 482 42.07 9.30 -34.48
N LEU A 483 41.64 8.19 -33.86
CA LEU A 483 42.03 6.79 -34.10
C LEU A 483 41.40 5.97 -32.95
N LEU A 484 40.58 4.93 -33.15
CA LEU A 484 40.05 4.31 -34.38
C LEU A 484 38.52 4.11 -34.28
N LYS A 485 37.90 3.79 -35.41
CA LYS A 485 36.49 3.37 -35.49
C LYS A 485 36.35 1.85 -35.50
N ALA A 486 35.19 1.34 -35.11
CA ALA A 486 34.71 0.05 -35.59
C ALA A 486 34.24 0.13 -37.06
N THR A 487 34.18 -1.02 -37.74
CA THR A 487 33.60 -1.17 -39.08
C THR A 487 32.90 -2.53 -39.17
N ASP A 488 31.61 -2.50 -39.51
CA ASP A 488 30.81 -3.71 -39.69
C ASP A 488 31.16 -4.44 -41.00
N PHE A 489 30.95 -5.75 -41.01
CA PHE A 489 30.90 -6.58 -42.21
C PHE A 489 29.83 -7.67 -42.03
N THR A 490 29.11 -7.98 -43.09
CA THR A 490 28.05 -9.00 -43.14
C THR A 490 28.45 -10.19 -44.02
N GLY A 491 27.99 -11.39 -43.65
CA GLY A 491 27.95 -12.56 -44.53
C GLY A 491 29.08 -13.59 -44.37
N ASP A 492 28.67 -14.77 -43.88
CA ASP A 492 29.15 -16.13 -44.20
C ASP A 492 30.67 -16.49 -44.19
N GLY A 493 31.02 -17.52 -43.41
CA GLY A 493 32.27 -18.27 -43.55
C GLY A 493 32.69 -19.03 -42.29
N GLU A 494 32.93 -20.34 -42.39
CA GLU A 494 33.51 -21.16 -41.32
C GLU A 494 35.01 -20.84 -41.12
N GLY A 495 35.50 -20.72 -39.87
CA GLY A 495 36.95 -20.65 -39.63
C GLY A 495 37.39 -20.16 -38.25
N VAL A 496 37.95 -21.06 -37.44
CA VAL A 496 38.57 -20.76 -36.13
C VAL A 496 39.81 -19.85 -36.29
N LEU A 497 39.84 -18.70 -35.59
CA LEU A 497 41.05 -17.86 -35.41
C LEU A 497 41.11 -17.20 -34.00
N PRO A 498 42.29 -16.70 -33.54
CA PRO A 498 42.65 -16.75 -32.11
C PRO A 498 42.64 -15.41 -31.34
N VAL A 499 42.80 -15.54 -30.01
CA VAL A 499 42.89 -14.46 -29.01
C VAL A 499 44.17 -13.63 -29.13
N LEU A 500 44.04 -12.30 -28.96
CA LEU A 500 45.12 -11.38 -28.58
C LEU A 500 44.63 -10.40 -27.47
N PRO A 501 45.53 -9.84 -26.63
CA PRO A 501 45.17 -9.38 -25.29
C PRO A 501 44.77 -7.89 -25.18
N GLN A 502 43.93 -7.59 -24.19
CA GLN A 502 43.62 -6.23 -23.73
C GLN A 502 44.49 -5.89 -22.50
N ASN A 503 45.09 -4.69 -22.48
CA ASN A 503 45.78 -4.16 -21.30
C ASN A 503 44.90 -3.11 -20.59
N ALA A 504 44.19 -3.52 -19.54
CA ALA A 504 43.64 -2.60 -18.56
C ALA A 504 44.73 -2.16 -17.57
N SER A 505 44.72 -0.91 -17.13
CA SER A 505 45.62 -0.40 -16.09
C SER A 505 45.18 -0.93 -14.72
N GLN A 506 45.80 -2.02 -14.26
CA GLN A 506 45.41 -2.71 -13.03
C GLN A 506 45.63 -1.84 -11.78
N ASN A 507 44.58 -1.71 -10.97
CA ASN A 507 44.58 -1.03 -9.68
C ASN A 507 45.28 -1.88 -8.59
N LEU A 508 46.60 -1.97 -8.70
CA LEU A 508 47.48 -2.83 -7.88
C LEU A 508 47.45 -2.50 -6.37
N GLU A 509 47.19 -1.24 -5.99
CA GLU A 509 46.99 -0.89 -4.58
C GLU A 509 45.60 -1.32 -4.07
N GLY A 510 44.56 -1.16 -4.90
CA GLY A 510 43.19 -1.57 -4.55
C GLY A 510 43.02 -3.09 -4.40
N GLN A 511 43.84 -3.89 -5.08
CA GLN A 511 43.83 -5.36 -4.94
C GLN A 511 44.09 -5.81 -3.49
N GLN A 512 44.84 -5.03 -2.70
CA GLN A 512 45.13 -5.34 -1.29
C GLN A 512 43.87 -5.34 -0.40
N TYR A 513 42.77 -4.69 -0.81
CA TYR A 513 41.48 -4.82 -0.11
C TYR A 513 40.92 -6.24 -0.24
N THR A 514 41.01 -6.85 -1.42
CA THR A 514 40.54 -8.22 -1.65
C THR A 514 41.47 -9.24 -1.01
N GLU A 515 42.78 -9.02 -1.05
CA GLU A 515 43.77 -9.87 -0.35
C GLU A 515 43.58 -9.86 1.17
N ALA A 516 43.32 -8.68 1.76
CA ALA A 516 43.05 -8.55 3.19
C ALA A 516 41.63 -8.99 3.58
N GLY A 517 40.71 -9.09 2.63
CA GLY A 517 39.28 -9.34 2.87
C GLY A 517 38.56 -8.15 3.51
N THR A 518 38.92 -6.92 3.15
CA THR A 518 38.39 -5.70 3.77
C THR A 518 36.87 -5.58 3.59
N TYR A 519 36.16 -5.21 4.65
CA TYR A 519 34.74 -4.84 4.61
C TYR A 519 34.48 -3.54 5.36
N ILE A 520 33.48 -2.78 4.91
CA ILE A 520 32.99 -1.56 5.56
C ILE A 520 31.64 -1.82 6.24
N LEU A 521 31.47 -1.26 7.43
CA LEU A 521 30.25 -1.32 8.24
C LEU A 521 29.53 0.02 8.15
N LEU A 522 28.30 -0.01 7.61
CA LEU A 522 27.54 1.16 7.16
C LEU A 522 26.08 1.05 7.60
N GLU A 523 25.50 2.17 8.03
CA GLU A 523 24.08 2.32 8.34
C GLU A 523 23.50 3.49 7.52
N LEU A 524 22.35 3.29 6.89
CA LEU A 524 21.52 4.33 6.28
C LEU A 524 20.15 4.30 6.96
N SER A 525 19.71 5.42 7.53
CA SER A 525 18.43 5.53 8.22
C SER A 525 17.64 6.76 7.76
N LEU A 526 16.37 6.53 7.42
CA LEU A 526 15.39 7.54 7.06
C LEU A 526 14.43 7.81 8.23
N GLU A 527 14.02 9.07 8.42
CA GLU A 527 13.02 9.42 9.45
C GLU A 527 11.64 8.80 9.16
N LYS A 528 11.27 8.71 7.87
CA LYS A 528 10.07 8.02 7.37
C LYS A 528 10.49 6.86 6.47
N ALA A 529 9.69 5.79 6.44
CA ALA A 529 9.90 4.72 5.46
C ALA A 529 9.78 5.26 4.04
N MET A 530 10.60 4.78 3.10
CA MET A 530 10.54 5.26 1.71
C MET A 530 9.24 4.81 1.02
N VAL A 531 8.77 3.61 1.35
CA VAL A 531 7.41 3.15 1.04
C VAL A 531 6.62 3.08 2.35
N PRO A 532 5.49 3.80 2.50
CA PRO A 532 4.62 3.68 3.67
C PRO A 532 3.98 2.28 3.73
N LYS A 533 3.69 1.81 4.94
CA LYS A 533 3.03 0.52 5.20
C LYS A 533 1.63 0.77 5.78
N ARG A 534 0.64 -0.03 5.37
CA ARG A 534 -0.72 -0.03 5.92
C ARG A 534 -0.71 -0.24 7.44
N SER A 535 -1.64 0.40 8.17
CA SER A 535 -1.60 0.38 9.64
C SER A 535 -1.95 -1.01 10.20
N SER A 536 -1.35 -1.39 11.34
CA SER A 536 -1.64 -2.67 11.98
C SER A 536 -3.04 -2.73 12.61
N GLU A 537 -3.59 -1.58 12.99
CA GLU A 537 -4.90 -1.48 13.67
C GLU A 537 -6.07 -1.81 12.73
N GLU A 538 -5.88 -1.72 11.41
CA GLU A 538 -6.87 -2.11 10.39
C GLU A 538 -6.95 -3.64 10.17
N LEU A 539 -5.92 -4.38 10.60
CA LEU A 539 -5.69 -5.80 10.27
C LEU A 539 -6.16 -6.76 11.38
N ASP A 540 -6.21 -6.32 12.64
CA ASP A 540 -6.54 -7.14 13.80
C ASP A 540 -8.05 -7.13 14.13
N ILE A 541 -8.80 -8.00 13.46
CA ILE A 541 -10.24 -8.22 13.66
C ILE A 541 -10.49 -9.65 14.18
N LYS A 542 -11.43 -9.84 15.10
CA LYS A 542 -11.74 -11.16 15.67
C LYS A 542 -12.91 -11.83 14.96
N VAL A 543 -12.88 -13.16 14.84
CA VAL A 543 -13.91 -13.98 14.14
C VAL A 543 -15.31 -13.62 14.62
N ARG A 544 -15.50 -13.63 15.95
CA ARG A 544 -16.73 -13.27 16.67
C ARG A 544 -17.32 -11.87 16.36
N GLU A 545 -16.54 -10.96 15.79
CA GLU A 545 -16.96 -9.58 15.45
C GLU A 545 -17.43 -9.48 13.98
N LEU A 546 -17.14 -10.49 13.14
CA LEU A 546 -17.66 -10.62 11.77
C LEU A 546 -18.80 -11.65 11.64
N LEU A 547 -18.99 -12.55 12.62
CA LEU A 547 -20.11 -13.51 12.62
C LEU A 547 -21.45 -12.77 12.80
N PRO A 548 -22.44 -12.95 11.91
CA PRO A 548 -23.77 -12.37 12.08
C PRO A 548 -24.48 -12.99 13.29
N PRO A 549 -25.27 -12.23 14.06
CA PRO A 549 -25.99 -12.77 15.22
C PRO A 549 -27.08 -13.75 14.75
N ARG A 550 -26.80 -15.06 14.87
CA ARG A 550 -27.65 -16.14 14.37
C ARG A 550 -29.14 -15.92 14.77
N PRO A 551 -30.09 -15.99 13.82
CA PRO A 551 -31.51 -15.90 14.15
C PRO A 551 -31.88 -17.05 15.10
N GLN A 552 -32.60 -16.75 16.19
CA GLN A 552 -32.95 -17.78 17.17
C GLN A 552 -33.87 -18.82 16.55
N LEU A 553 -33.37 -20.06 16.42
CA LEU A 553 -34.16 -21.21 15.99
C LEU A 553 -35.44 -21.31 16.86
N PRO A 554 -36.64 -21.42 16.25
CA PRO A 554 -37.89 -21.41 16.98
C PRO A 554 -37.96 -22.57 17.98
N ARG A 555 -37.98 -22.23 19.27
CA ARG A 555 -37.79 -23.19 20.37
C ARG A 555 -38.85 -24.30 20.35
N ARG A 556 -38.45 -25.51 19.97
CA ARG A 556 -39.21 -26.78 20.09
C ARG A 556 -40.62 -26.77 19.44
N THR A 557 -40.90 -25.91 18.47
CA THR A 557 -42.24 -25.84 17.85
C THR A 557 -42.61 -27.09 17.05
N MET A 558 -41.64 -27.89 16.59
CA MET A 558 -41.89 -29.07 15.74
C MET A 558 -42.87 -30.09 16.35
N GLY A 559 -42.83 -30.32 17.67
CA GLY A 559 -43.79 -31.21 18.35
C GLY A 559 -45.21 -30.67 18.31
N ALA A 560 -45.38 -29.39 18.64
CA ALA A 560 -46.65 -28.68 18.59
C ALA A 560 -47.21 -28.56 17.16
N GLN A 561 -46.37 -28.19 16.19
CA GLN A 561 -46.73 -28.09 14.78
C GLN A 561 -47.18 -29.44 14.22
N LYS A 562 -46.46 -30.52 14.55
CA LYS A 562 -46.87 -31.89 14.17
C LYS A 562 -48.18 -32.30 14.85
N ALA A 563 -48.39 -31.99 16.13
CA ALA A 563 -49.64 -32.27 16.82
C ALA A 563 -50.84 -31.51 16.23
N VAL A 564 -50.62 -30.28 15.74
CA VAL A 564 -51.63 -29.49 15.03
C VAL A 564 -51.89 -30.06 13.65
N ALA A 565 -50.86 -30.40 12.86
CA ALA A 565 -51.03 -31.05 11.56
C ALA A 565 -51.74 -32.41 11.67
N ASP A 566 -51.43 -33.21 12.68
CA ASP A 566 -52.15 -34.47 12.98
C ASP A 566 -53.64 -34.21 13.24
N TYR A 567 -53.99 -33.15 13.98
CA TYR A 567 -55.39 -32.75 14.25
C TYR A 567 -56.11 -32.25 12.98
N GLN A 568 -55.45 -31.42 12.17
CA GLN A 568 -55.97 -30.98 10.87
C GLN A 568 -56.24 -32.19 9.96
N ASN A 569 -55.31 -33.15 9.86
CA ASN A 569 -55.48 -34.38 9.09
C ASN A 569 -56.64 -35.25 9.57
N GLN A 570 -56.87 -35.36 10.90
CA GLN A 570 -58.05 -36.05 11.43
C GLN A 570 -59.34 -35.33 11.04
N ILE A 571 -59.37 -34.00 11.05
CA ILE A 571 -60.54 -33.20 10.63
C ILE A 571 -60.81 -33.38 9.14
N THR A 572 -59.79 -33.39 8.27
CA THR A 572 -59.97 -33.72 6.85
C THR A 572 -60.58 -35.11 6.67
N SER A 573 -60.05 -36.13 7.36
CA SER A 573 -60.58 -37.50 7.31
C SER A 573 -62.03 -37.60 7.77
N ILE A 574 -62.39 -36.90 8.85
CA ILE A 574 -63.76 -36.87 9.40
C ILE A 574 -64.69 -36.08 8.48
N THR A 575 -64.23 -34.99 7.89
CA THR A 575 -65.00 -34.18 6.93
C THR A 575 -65.33 -35.00 5.68
N ASN A 576 -64.34 -35.70 5.12
CA ASN A 576 -64.56 -36.58 3.97
C ASN A 576 -65.53 -37.73 4.31
N SER A 577 -65.39 -38.34 5.50
CA SER A 577 -66.33 -39.38 5.96
C SER A 577 -67.75 -38.83 6.16
N LEU A 578 -67.90 -37.63 6.75
CA LEU A 578 -69.19 -36.97 6.94
C LEU A 578 -69.84 -36.59 5.60
N LEU A 579 -69.05 -36.23 4.60
CA LEU A 579 -69.51 -36.09 3.22
C LEU A 579 -69.96 -37.45 2.68
N GLU A 580 -69.13 -38.49 2.68
CA GLU A 580 -69.54 -39.83 2.20
C GLU A 580 -70.87 -40.33 2.81
N GLU A 581 -71.10 -40.12 4.11
CA GLU A 581 -72.39 -40.40 4.77
C GLU A 581 -73.54 -39.54 4.26
N TYR A 582 -73.34 -38.22 4.13
CA TYR A 582 -74.35 -37.28 3.65
C TYR A 582 -74.76 -37.57 2.20
N TRP A 583 -73.79 -37.80 1.32
CA TRP A 583 -74.03 -38.10 -0.10
C TRP A 583 -74.62 -39.51 -0.29
N GLN A 584 -74.39 -40.47 0.63
CA GLN A 584 -75.11 -41.76 0.66
C GLN A 584 -76.58 -41.62 1.11
N LEU A 585 -76.88 -40.73 2.05
CA LEU A 585 -78.23 -40.54 2.60
C LEU A 585 -79.14 -39.66 1.73
N PHE A 586 -78.56 -38.67 1.05
CA PHE A 586 -79.33 -37.64 0.30
C PHE A 586 -78.98 -37.55 -1.19
N GLY A 587 -77.99 -38.30 -1.67
CA GLY A 587 -77.63 -38.38 -3.09
C GLY A 587 -76.64 -37.32 -3.57
N GLN A 588 -76.31 -37.39 -4.87
CA GLN A 588 -75.35 -36.53 -5.58
C GLN A 588 -76.06 -35.48 -6.45
N GLU A 589 -77.21 -34.96 -6.00
CA GLU A 589 -78.04 -34.03 -6.77
C GLU A 589 -77.78 -32.56 -6.39
N VAL A 590 -76.96 -31.89 -7.20
CA VAL A 590 -76.89 -30.42 -7.28
C VAL A 590 -76.96 -29.98 -8.74
N GLU A 591 -78.09 -30.28 -9.40
CA GLU A 591 -78.38 -29.64 -10.70
C GLU A 591 -78.82 -28.18 -10.49
N ASN A 592 -77.88 -27.25 -10.73
CA ASN A 592 -78.13 -25.84 -11.02
C ASN A 592 -79.04 -25.05 -10.05
N GLY A 593 -78.52 -24.79 -8.84
CA GLY A 593 -78.64 -23.45 -8.25
C GLY A 593 -80.02 -23.02 -7.73
N GLN A 594 -80.86 -23.95 -7.27
CA GLN A 594 -81.96 -23.59 -6.37
C GLN A 594 -81.46 -23.55 -4.92
N GLU A 595 -81.82 -22.50 -4.17
CA GLU A 595 -81.52 -22.43 -2.74
C GLU A 595 -82.35 -23.51 -2.00
N ILE A 596 -81.67 -24.45 -1.34
CA ILE A 596 -82.33 -25.44 -0.48
C ILE A 596 -82.92 -24.70 0.73
N ASP A 597 -84.22 -24.85 0.98
CA ASP A 597 -84.87 -24.18 2.11
C ASP A 597 -84.26 -24.61 3.45
N ARG A 598 -84.16 -23.65 4.38
CA ARG A 598 -83.57 -23.84 5.70
C ARG A 598 -84.29 -24.91 6.52
N GLN A 599 -85.61 -25.07 6.34
CA GLN A 599 -86.36 -26.13 7.02
C GLN A 599 -85.88 -27.51 6.54
N THR A 600 -85.77 -27.70 5.23
CA THR A 600 -85.23 -28.92 4.61
C THR A 600 -83.79 -29.19 5.03
N LEU A 601 -82.93 -28.17 5.12
CA LEU A 601 -81.55 -28.31 5.60
C LEU A 601 -81.46 -28.71 7.07
N ASP A 602 -82.27 -28.12 7.96
CA ASP A 602 -82.30 -28.50 9.38
C ASP A 602 -82.95 -29.89 9.59
N GLU A 603 -83.88 -30.31 8.73
CA GLU A 603 -84.41 -31.69 8.69
C GLU A 603 -83.35 -32.70 8.25
N GLN A 604 -82.70 -32.49 7.09
CA GLN A 604 -81.60 -33.33 6.59
C GLN A 604 -80.46 -33.44 7.62
N LYS A 605 -80.07 -32.30 8.22
CA LYS A 605 -79.08 -32.24 9.31
C LYS A 605 -79.54 -32.99 10.56
N SER A 606 -80.82 -32.94 10.92
CA SER A 606 -81.36 -33.71 12.05
C SER A 606 -81.34 -35.21 11.77
N GLN A 607 -81.67 -35.63 10.55
CA GLN A 607 -81.64 -37.01 10.10
C GLN A 607 -80.21 -37.56 10.00
N LEU A 608 -79.25 -36.77 9.47
CA LEU A 608 -77.82 -37.11 9.48
C LEU A 608 -77.30 -37.27 10.91
N ASN A 609 -77.62 -36.34 11.82
CA ASN A 609 -77.21 -36.44 13.23
C ASN A 609 -77.84 -37.66 13.92
N TYR A 610 -79.07 -38.05 13.58
CA TYR A 610 -79.68 -39.28 14.08
C TYR A 610 -78.88 -40.51 13.61
N GLU A 611 -78.64 -40.64 12.30
CA GLU A 611 -77.95 -41.81 11.73
C GLU A 611 -76.49 -41.92 12.20
N LEU A 612 -75.76 -40.81 12.30
CA LEU A 612 -74.39 -40.79 12.84
C LEU A 612 -74.31 -41.22 14.31
N ASN A 613 -75.36 -40.98 15.10
CA ASN A 613 -75.45 -41.45 16.48
C ASN A 613 -75.89 -42.93 16.55
N CYS A 614 -76.87 -43.36 15.75
CA CYS A 614 -77.36 -44.74 15.74
C CYS A 614 -76.35 -45.74 15.16
N SER A 615 -75.60 -45.34 14.13
CA SER A 615 -74.50 -46.13 13.54
C SER A 615 -73.21 -46.13 14.38
N GLY A 616 -73.13 -45.31 15.44
CA GLY A 616 -71.95 -45.15 16.28
C GLY A 616 -70.80 -44.35 15.66
N LYS A 617 -70.91 -43.90 14.41
CA LYS A 617 -69.85 -43.15 13.69
C LYS A 617 -69.50 -41.83 14.39
N TYR A 618 -70.49 -41.14 14.96
CA TYR A 618 -70.28 -39.96 15.81
C TYR A 618 -69.34 -40.23 17.01
N PHE A 619 -69.46 -41.41 17.64
CA PHE A 619 -68.58 -41.80 18.74
C PHE A 619 -67.16 -42.11 18.26
N ALA A 620 -67.01 -42.73 17.09
CA ALA A 620 -65.70 -42.99 16.48
C ALA A 620 -64.94 -41.68 16.16
N PHE A 621 -65.61 -40.72 15.51
CA PHE A 621 -65.04 -39.39 15.22
C PHE A 621 -64.61 -38.64 16.49
N LYS A 622 -65.42 -38.75 17.56
CA LYS A 622 -65.12 -38.14 18.86
C LYS A 622 -63.87 -38.73 19.52
N GLU A 623 -63.68 -40.05 19.47
CA GLU A 623 -62.51 -40.72 20.03
C GLU A 623 -61.24 -40.49 19.18
N GLN A 624 -61.37 -40.39 17.85
CA GLN A 624 -60.29 -39.98 16.95
C GLN A 624 -59.75 -38.58 17.30
N LEU A 625 -60.63 -37.57 17.36
CA LEU A 625 -60.25 -36.19 17.69
C LEU A 625 -59.63 -36.08 19.09
N LYS A 626 -60.16 -36.81 20.07
CA LYS A 626 -59.65 -36.84 21.46
C LYS A 626 -58.15 -37.16 21.53
N HIS A 627 -57.66 -38.13 20.75
CA HIS A 627 -56.22 -38.45 20.72
C HIS A 627 -55.36 -37.30 20.19
N ALA A 628 -55.80 -36.64 19.11
CA ALA A 628 -55.10 -35.48 18.55
C ALA A 628 -55.16 -34.26 19.48
N VAL A 629 -56.31 -34.00 20.12
CA VAL A 629 -56.48 -32.93 21.12
C VAL A 629 -55.57 -33.15 22.34
N VAL A 630 -55.50 -34.37 22.88
CA VAL A 630 -54.57 -34.70 23.99
C VAL A 630 -53.12 -34.48 23.57
N LYS A 631 -52.77 -34.74 22.30
CA LYS A 631 -51.44 -34.43 21.76
C LYS A 631 -51.18 -32.92 21.70
N ILE A 632 -52.15 -32.10 21.25
CA ILE A 632 -52.04 -30.63 21.28
C ILE A 632 -51.87 -30.11 22.72
N VAL A 633 -52.63 -30.62 23.69
CA VAL A 633 -52.52 -30.21 25.11
C VAL A 633 -51.13 -30.52 25.69
N ARG A 634 -50.52 -31.64 25.29
CA ARG A 634 -49.17 -32.03 25.71
C ARG A 634 -48.07 -31.26 24.99
N GLU A 635 -48.13 -31.17 23.66
CA GLU A 635 -47.04 -30.64 22.82
C GLU A 635 -47.08 -29.12 22.65
N LYS A 636 -48.27 -28.52 22.49
CA LYS A 636 -48.45 -27.05 22.33
C LYS A 636 -48.57 -26.34 23.67
N TYR A 637 -49.38 -26.89 24.58
CA TYR A 637 -49.70 -26.25 25.87
C TYR A 637 -48.81 -26.72 27.03
N LEU A 638 -47.99 -27.77 26.83
CA LEU A 638 -47.07 -28.33 27.82
C LEU A 638 -47.75 -28.71 29.16
N ARG A 639 -49.04 -29.07 29.12
CA ARG A 639 -49.81 -29.47 30.31
C ARG A 639 -49.85 -31.00 30.45
N THR A 640 -49.22 -31.48 31.52
CA THR A 640 -49.18 -32.91 31.89
C THR A 640 -49.77 -33.20 33.27
N THR A 641 -50.09 -32.16 34.06
CA THR A 641 -50.66 -32.25 35.41
C THR A 641 -52.14 -31.82 35.40
N ALA A 642 -52.89 -32.25 36.43
CA ALA A 642 -54.24 -31.74 36.67
C ALA A 642 -54.22 -30.27 37.15
N PHE A 643 -55.37 -29.60 37.04
CA PHE A 643 -55.59 -28.27 37.62
C PHE A 643 -56.14 -28.44 39.05
N GLU A 644 -55.61 -27.65 39.99
CA GLU A 644 -56.06 -27.63 41.40
C GLU A 644 -57.25 -26.69 41.62
N ASP A 645 -57.46 -25.74 40.71
CA ASP A 645 -58.47 -24.69 40.74
C ASP A 645 -59.49 -24.85 39.60
N PRO A 646 -60.81 -24.93 39.88
CA PRO A 646 -61.83 -25.08 38.86
C PRO A 646 -61.98 -23.86 37.92
N GLU A 647 -61.67 -22.64 38.36
CA GLU A 647 -61.78 -21.44 37.50
C GLU A 647 -60.65 -21.40 36.46
N GLN A 648 -59.45 -21.84 36.85
CA GLN A 648 -58.31 -22.01 35.93
C GLN A 648 -58.57 -23.13 34.91
N LEU A 649 -59.17 -24.26 35.34
CA LEU A 649 -59.60 -25.32 34.43
C LEU A 649 -60.61 -24.79 33.40
N GLN A 650 -61.63 -24.06 33.83
CA GLN A 650 -62.67 -23.55 32.94
C GLN A 650 -62.13 -22.52 31.93
N THR A 651 -61.16 -21.70 32.35
CA THR A 651 -60.47 -20.73 31.49
C THR A 651 -59.56 -21.42 30.48
N PHE A 652 -58.85 -22.47 30.87
CA PHE A 652 -58.06 -23.29 29.95
C PHE A 652 -58.94 -24.03 28.93
N LEU A 653 -60.09 -24.56 29.36
CA LEU A 653 -61.03 -25.26 28.46
C LEU A 653 -61.65 -24.32 27.43
N SER A 654 -61.95 -23.05 27.76
CA SER A 654 -62.45 -22.08 26.78
C SER A 654 -61.38 -21.63 25.80
N GLU A 655 -60.14 -21.38 26.24
CA GLU A 655 -59.02 -21.05 25.36
C GLU A 655 -58.71 -22.20 24.39
N LEU A 656 -58.67 -23.44 24.91
CA LEU A 656 -58.46 -24.64 24.10
C LEU A 656 -59.61 -24.85 23.11
N TYR A 657 -60.87 -24.66 23.52
CA TYR A 657 -62.03 -24.76 22.63
C TYR A 657 -61.95 -23.78 21.46
N ILE A 658 -61.68 -22.49 21.73
CA ILE A 658 -61.52 -21.46 20.69
C ILE A 658 -60.42 -21.88 19.72
N TYR A 659 -59.24 -22.25 20.22
CA TYR A 659 -58.12 -22.65 19.36
C TYR A 659 -58.43 -23.89 18.50
N LEU A 660 -59.10 -24.90 19.05
CA LEU A 660 -59.47 -26.12 18.32
C LEU A 660 -60.54 -25.86 17.25
N VAL A 661 -61.44 -24.90 17.48
CA VAL A 661 -62.43 -24.42 16.51
C VAL A 661 -61.78 -23.58 15.41
N ASP A 662 -60.84 -22.69 15.74
CA ASP A 662 -60.07 -21.93 14.74
C ASP A 662 -59.29 -22.86 13.80
N GLN A 663 -58.58 -23.86 14.35
CA GLN A 663 -57.87 -24.85 13.54
C GLN A 663 -58.82 -25.72 12.69
N MET A 664 -60.02 -26.02 13.20
CA MET A 664 -61.06 -26.71 12.43
C MET A 664 -61.54 -25.84 11.26
N HIS A 665 -61.82 -24.55 11.47
CA HIS A 665 -62.22 -23.65 10.38
C HIS A 665 -61.10 -23.46 9.35
N ILE A 666 -59.84 -23.33 9.76
CA ILE A 666 -58.70 -23.29 8.83
C ILE A 666 -58.63 -24.57 7.99
N THR A 667 -58.82 -25.73 8.61
CA THR A 667 -58.81 -27.02 7.91
C THR A 667 -59.97 -27.13 6.92
N LEU A 668 -61.20 -26.89 7.39
CA LEU A 668 -62.41 -26.94 6.57
C LEU A 668 -62.32 -26.00 5.39
N ASN A 669 -61.81 -24.79 5.59
CA ASN A 669 -61.63 -23.82 4.52
C ASN A 669 -60.58 -24.27 3.50
N LYS A 670 -59.44 -24.87 3.94
CA LYS A 670 -58.47 -25.49 3.03
C LYS A 670 -59.08 -26.66 2.25
N THR A 671 -59.87 -27.53 2.89
CA THR A 671 -60.44 -28.74 2.24
C THR A 671 -61.64 -28.46 1.32
N LEU A 672 -62.31 -27.31 1.46
CA LEU A 672 -63.57 -27.02 0.75
C LEU A 672 -63.46 -25.92 -0.32
N PHE A 673 -62.40 -25.11 -0.35
CA PHE A 673 -62.43 -23.87 -1.15
C PHE A 673 -61.27 -23.55 -2.11
N GLU A 674 -60.04 -24.08 -1.99
CA GLU A 674 -59.03 -23.83 -3.05
C GLU A 674 -57.78 -24.74 -3.04
N ASP A 675 -57.38 -25.17 -4.24
CA ASP A 675 -56.04 -25.71 -4.52
C ASP A 675 -54.98 -24.60 -4.42
N ARG A 676 -54.25 -24.55 -3.30
CA ARG A 676 -53.00 -23.78 -3.17
C ARG A 676 -51.93 -24.58 -2.46
N GLU A 677 -50.89 -24.96 -3.21
CA GLU A 677 -49.62 -25.36 -2.61
C GLU A 677 -49.00 -24.12 -1.92
N ASP A 678 -48.54 -24.30 -0.68
CA ASP A 678 -47.79 -23.26 0.04
C ASP A 678 -46.44 -23.05 -0.68
N PRO A 679 -46.04 -21.80 -1.04
CA PRO A 679 -44.85 -21.56 -1.86
C PRO A 679 -43.56 -22.01 -1.14
N PRO A 680 -42.54 -22.49 -1.88
CA PRO A 680 -41.31 -22.96 -1.29
C PRO A 680 -40.59 -21.83 -0.52
N PRO A 681 -39.88 -22.15 0.58
CA PRO A 681 -39.15 -21.14 1.34
C PRO A 681 -38.05 -20.49 0.47
N PRO A 682 -37.81 -19.18 0.63
CA PRO A 682 -36.83 -18.47 -0.20
C PRO A 682 -35.41 -19.03 0.01
N PRO A 683 -34.61 -19.20 -1.07
CA PRO A 683 -33.22 -19.64 -0.96
C PRO A 683 -32.36 -18.58 -0.24
N MET A 684 -31.39 -19.04 0.55
CA MET A 684 -30.63 -18.20 1.48
C MET A 684 -29.54 -17.32 0.82
N SER A 685 -29.04 -17.68 -0.36
CA SER A 685 -27.93 -16.99 -1.03
C SER A 685 -28.38 -15.86 -1.97
N ASP A 686 -27.63 -14.76 -1.96
CA ASP A 686 -27.88 -13.57 -2.79
C ASP A 686 -27.34 -13.76 -4.24
N PRO A 687 -27.97 -13.19 -5.30
CA PRO A 687 -27.49 -13.33 -6.68
C PRO A 687 -26.11 -12.71 -6.94
N GLU A 688 -25.66 -11.72 -6.17
CA GLU A 688 -24.27 -11.23 -6.22
C GLU A 688 -23.31 -12.24 -5.57
N GLN A 689 -23.74 -12.92 -4.50
CA GLN A 689 -22.91 -13.92 -3.83
C GLN A 689 -22.71 -15.17 -4.70
N LEU A 690 -23.72 -15.59 -5.47
CA LEU A 690 -23.56 -16.64 -6.49
C LEU A 690 -22.52 -16.28 -7.55
N TYR A 691 -22.47 -15.01 -7.98
CA TYR A 691 -21.45 -14.54 -8.91
C TYR A 691 -20.04 -14.70 -8.33
N ARG A 692 -19.85 -14.39 -7.04
CA ARG A 692 -18.56 -14.59 -6.36
C ARG A 692 -18.18 -16.07 -6.25
N PHE A 693 -19.13 -16.97 -6.02
CA PHE A 693 -18.83 -18.41 -6.03
C PHE A 693 -18.46 -18.90 -7.44
N ALA A 694 -19.04 -18.32 -8.49
CA ALA A 694 -18.66 -18.62 -9.87
C ALA A 694 -17.23 -18.14 -10.18
N GLN A 695 -16.89 -16.90 -9.80
CA GLN A 695 -15.51 -16.38 -9.91
C GLN A 695 -14.50 -17.22 -9.12
N GLU A 696 -14.85 -17.68 -7.90
CA GLU A 696 -14.00 -18.59 -7.11
C GLU A 696 -13.80 -19.95 -7.79
N ALA A 697 -14.81 -20.48 -8.48
CA ALA A 697 -14.71 -21.73 -9.21
C ALA A 697 -13.88 -21.57 -10.51
N GLU A 698 -14.05 -20.47 -11.26
CA GLU A 698 -13.18 -20.10 -12.39
C GLU A 698 -11.70 -20.01 -11.99
N LEU A 699 -11.40 -19.31 -10.88
CA LEU A 699 -10.05 -19.13 -10.35
C LEU A 699 -9.37 -20.44 -9.91
N ASN A 700 -10.16 -21.50 -9.66
CA ASN A 700 -9.68 -22.83 -9.31
C ASN A 700 -9.79 -23.84 -10.48
N GLU A 701 -10.10 -23.37 -11.69
CA GLU A 701 -10.31 -24.17 -12.91
C GLU A 701 -11.47 -25.20 -12.81
N ASP A 702 -12.37 -25.10 -11.83
CA ASP A 702 -13.62 -25.88 -11.78
C ASP A 702 -14.74 -25.18 -12.57
N PHE A 703 -14.60 -25.26 -13.89
CA PHE A 703 -15.59 -24.75 -14.83
C PHE A 703 -16.96 -25.45 -14.70
N THR A 704 -17.03 -26.64 -14.11
CA THR A 704 -18.31 -27.36 -13.94
C THR A 704 -19.14 -26.79 -12.81
N LEU A 705 -18.49 -26.43 -11.70
CA LEU A 705 -19.13 -25.76 -10.57
C LEU A 705 -19.43 -24.30 -10.87
N ALA A 706 -18.55 -23.60 -11.62
CA ALA A 706 -18.81 -22.25 -12.10
C ALA A 706 -20.08 -22.19 -12.98
N GLU A 707 -20.25 -23.13 -13.91
CA GLU A 707 -21.44 -23.21 -14.77
C GLU A 707 -22.73 -23.38 -13.96
N LEU A 708 -22.71 -24.22 -12.92
CA LEU A 708 -23.86 -24.41 -12.03
C LEU A 708 -24.25 -23.10 -11.33
N TYR A 709 -23.30 -22.33 -10.80
CA TYR A 709 -23.60 -21.07 -10.12
C TYR A 709 -24.15 -19.99 -11.06
N TYR A 710 -23.65 -19.88 -12.29
CA TYR A 710 -24.26 -18.99 -13.29
C TYR A 710 -25.67 -19.42 -13.68
N GLN A 711 -25.91 -20.72 -13.86
CA GLN A 711 -27.25 -21.24 -14.16
C GLN A 711 -28.21 -21.04 -12.99
N GLU A 712 -27.77 -21.20 -11.73
CA GLU A 712 -28.59 -20.85 -10.56
C GLU A 712 -28.91 -19.35 -10.50
N ARG A 713 -27.95 -18.48 -10.80
CA ARG A 713 -28.14 -17.01 -10.81
C ARG A 713 -29.19 -16.60 -11.85
N LEU A 714 -29.15 -17.23 -13.04
CA LEU A 714 -30.14 -17.07 -14.11
C LEU A 714 -31.50 -17.69 -13.78
N ALA A 715 -31.55 -18.81 -13.07
CA ALA A 715 -32.80 -19.44 -12.65
C ALA A 715 -33.53 -18.66 -11.55
N ARG A 716 -32.79 -17.94 -10.70
CA ARG A 716 -33.34 -17.04 -9.67
C ARG A 716 -33.84 -15.71 -10.24
N ASP A 717 -33.10 -15.13 -11.19
CA ASP A 717 -33.53 -13.96 -11.95
C ASP A 717 -33.10 -14.08 -13.42
N SER A 718 -34.07 -14.45 -14.25
CA SER A 718 -33.94 -14.63 -15.70
C SER A 718 -34.27 -13.37 -16.50
N GLN A 719 -34.52 -12.23 -15.84
CA GLN A 719 -34.81 -10.93 -16.46
C GLN A 719 -33.61 -9.97 -16.38
N SER A 720 -32.72 -10.16 -15.41
CA SER A 720 -31.46 -9.41 -15.29
C SER A 720 -30.55 -9.60 -16.50
N VAL A 721 -30.41 -8.51 -17.27
CA VAL A 721 -29.47 -8.39 -18.42
C VAL A 721 -28.04 -8.74 -18.00
N GLY A 722 -27.61 -8.29 -16.81
CA GLY A 722 -26.27 -8.53 -16.29
C GLY A 722 -25.95 -10.01 -16.07
N HIS A 723 -26.92 -10.80 -15.58
CA HIS A 723 -26.71 -12.24 -15.36
C HIS A 723 -26.44 -12.98 -16.67
N TRP A 724 -27.18 -12.63 -17.73
CA TRP A 724 -26.99 -13.18 -19.08
C TRP A 724 -25.64 -12.78 -19.68
N LEU A 725 -25.22 -11.51 -19.50
CA LEU A 725 -23.90 -11.08 -19.96
C LEU A 725 -22.77 -11.80 -19.22
N ASP A 726 -22.83 -11.90 -17.89
CA ASP A 726 -21.77 -12.54 -17.12
C ASP A 726 -21.62 -14.04 -17.46
N TYR A 727 -22.74 -14.76 -17.63
CA TYR A 727 -22.71 -16.14 -18.12
C TYR A 727 -22.16 -16.25 -19.55
N GLY A 728 -22.45 -15.29 -20.43
CA GLY A 728 -21.88 -15.23 -21.78
C GLY A 728 -20.37 -15.00 -21.80
N LYS A 729 -19.84 -14.11 -20.94
CA LYS A 729 -18.38 -13.89 -20.75
C LYS A 729 -17.67 -15.16 -20.28
N PHE A 730 -18.30 -15.90 -19.38
CA PHE A 730 -17.84 -17.19 -18.88
C PHE A 730 -17.86 -18.27 -19.98
N LYS A 731 -18.88 -18.29 -20.84
CA LYS A 731 -18.89 -19.17 -22.02
C LYS A 731 -17.83 -18.81 -23.06
N LEU A 732 -17.44 -17.54 -23.20
CA LEU A 732 -16.25 -17.17 -23.96
C LEU A 732 -14.94 -17.66 -23.32
N LEU A 733 -14.81 -17.61 -21.99
CA LEU A 733 -13.63 -18.14 -21.28
C LEU A 733 -13.43 -19.65 -21.52
N ILE A 734 -14.52 -20.43 -21.55
CA ILE A 734 -14.50 -21.87 -21.84
C ILE A 734 -14.28 -22.18 -23.33
N GLY A 735 -14.49 -21.20 -24.22
CA GLY A 735 -14.44 -21.42 -25.68
C GLY A 735 -15.72 -21.99 -26.28
N ASP A 736 -16.89 -21.69 -25.69
CA ASP A 736 -18.22 -21.99 -26.23
C ASP A 736 -18.89 -20.71 -26.79
N PRO A 737 -18.49 -20.24 -27.99
CA PRO A 737 -19.00 -19.00 -28.57
C PRO A 737 -20.49 -19.09 -28.94
N ILE A 738 -21.01 -20.30 -29.18
CA ILE A 738 -22.41 -20.50 -29.58
C ILE A 738 -23.32 -20.15 -28.40
N LYS A 739 -23.08 -20.72 -27.21
CA LYS A 739 -23.85 -20.35 -26.02
C LYS A 739 -23.61 -18.91 -25.58
N ALA A 740 -22.40 -18.38 -25.76
CA ALA A 740 -22.12 -16.96 -25.48
C ALA A 740 -23.01 -16.04 -26.34
N GLN A 741 -23.13 -16.32 -27.64
CA GLN A 741 -24.02 -15.57 -28.55
C GLN A 741 -25.49 -15.68 -28.14
N GLU A 742 -25.98 -16.87 -27.77
CA GLU A 742 -27.35 -17.06 -27.27
C GLU A 742 -27.60 -16.21 -26.01
N CYS A 743 -26.65 -16.18 -25.07
CA CYS A 743 -26.76 -15.41 -23.83
C CYS A 743 -26.76 -13.89 -24.08
N PHE A 744 -25.89 -13.39 -24.96
CA PHE A 744 -25.88 -11.96 -25.33
C PHE A 744 -27.14 -11.56 -26.11
N HIS A 745 -27.71 -12.47 -26.92
CA HIS A 745 -28.97 -12.24 -27.61
C HIS A 745 -30.15 -12.17 -26.62
N GLU A 746 -30.25 -13.08 -25.66
CA GLU A 746 -31.26 -13.00 -24.59
C GLU A 746 -31.13 -11.69 -23.78
N ALA A 747 -29.90 -11.29 -23.44
CA ALA A 747 -29.64 -10.01 -22.78
C ALA A 747 -30.19 -8.81 -23.59
N LEU A 748 -29.97 -8.81 -24.92
CA LEU A 748 -30.45 -7.77 -25.83
C LEU A 748 -31.98 -7.81 -26.06
N VAL A 749 -32.58 -9.01 -26.00
CA VAL A 749 -34.04 -9.18 -26.08
C VAL A 749 -34.75 -8.55 -24.88
N ARG A 750 -34.12 -8.53 -23.69
CA ARG A 750 -34.68 -7.87 -22.49
C ARG A 750 -34.40 -6.37 -22.44
N ASP A 751 -33.19 -5.93 -22.78
CA ASP A 751 -32.86 -4.51 -22.94
C ASP A 751 -32.15 -4.23 -24.27
N ARG A 752 -32.93 -3.71 -25.22
CA ARG A 752 -32.48 -3.31 -26.56
C ARG A 752 -31.58 -2.07 -26.56
N SER A 753 -31.55 -1.32 -25.46
CA SER A 753 -30.70 -0.14 -25.25
C SER A 753 -29.46 -0.43 -24.39
N HIS A 754 -29.20 -1.69 -24.03
CA HIS A 754 -28.02 -2.01 -23.24
C HIS A 754 -26.75 -2.04 -24.11
N LEU A 755 -25.97 -0.96 -24.06
CA LEU A 755 -24.77 -0.74 -24.86
C LEU A 755 -23.83 -1.96 -24.91
N HIS A 756 -23.47 -2.54 -23.76
CA HIS A 756 -22.56 -3.68 -23.74
C HIS A 756 -23.16 -4.95 -24.40
N SER A 757 -24.49 -5.12 -24.37
CA SER A 757 -25.15 -6.23 -25.07
C SER A 757 -25.05 -6.09 -26.59
N LEU A 758 -25.23 -4.86 -27.11
CA LEU A 758 -25.04 -4.55 -28.53
C LEU A 758 -23.59 -4.79 -28.96
N LEU A 759 -22.61 -4.25 -28.22
CA LEU A 759 -21.19 -4.43 -28.54
C LEU A 759 -20.76 -5.91 -28.51
N LEU A 760 -21.25 -6.70 -27.54
CA LEU A 760 -20.95 -8.12 -27.45
C LEU A 760 -21.66 -8.91 -28.57
N CYS A 761 -22.90 -8.58 -28.94
CA CYS A 761 -23.56 -9.17 -30.12
C CYS A 761 -22.80 -8.87 -31.42
N GLY A 762 -22.31 -7.64 -31.59
CA GLY A 762 -21.45 -7.25 -32.72
C GLY A 762 -20.15 -8.05 -32.77
N ILE A 763 -19.44 -8.19 -31.64
CA ILE A 763 -18.24 -9.03 -31.52
C ILE A 763 -18.54 -10.49 -31.92
N MET A 764 -19.65 -11.07 -31.45
CA MET A 764 -20.04 -12.43 -31.82
C MET A 764 -20.43 -12.55 -33.30
N ALA A 765 -21.06 -11.54 -33.90
CA ALA A 765 -21.36 -11.54 -35.33
C ALA A 765 -20.06 -11.54 -36.17
N VAL A 766 -19.05 -10.75 -35.79
CA VAL A 766 -17.72 -10.77 -36.44
C VAL A 766 -16.99 -12.10 -36.26
N LEU A 767 -16.99 -12.68 -35.05
CA LEU A 767 -16.37 -13.99 -34.80
C LEU A 767 -17.03 -15.13 -35.62
N ASN A 768 -18.30 -14.97 -35.97
CA ASN A 768 -19.04 -15.87 -36.87
C ASN A 768 -18.90 -15.50 -38.36
N GLY A 769 -18.10 -14.50 -38.73
CA GLY A 769 -17.92 -14.04 -40.12
C GLY A 769 -19.13 -13.31 -40.72
N LYS A 770 -20.08 -12.86 -39.88
CA LYS A 770 -21.29 -12.15 -40.31
C LYS A 770 -21.10 -10.64 -40.21
N TYR A 771 -20.41 -10.06 -41.20
CA TYR A 771 -20.08 -8.64 -41.20
C TYR A 771 -21.32 -7.73 -41.31
N ASP A 772 -22.33 -8.11 -42.10
CA ASP A 772 -23.56 -7.31 -42.26
C ASP A 772 -24.35 -7.19 -40.93
N ASP A 773 -24.54 -8.31 -40.21
CA ASP A 773 -25.18 -8.33 -38.88
C ASP A 773 -24.37 -7.48 -37.87
N ALA A 774 -23.03 -7.52 -37.96
CA ALA A 774 -22.13 -6.80 -37.06
C ALA A 774 -22.14 -5.28 -37.27
N GLU A 775 -22.18 -4.81 -38.53
CA GLU A 775 -22.24 -3.38 -38.86
C GLU A 775 -23.46 -2.73 -38.19
N VAL A 776 -24.63 -3.38 -38.30
CA VAL A 776 -25.87 -2.93 -37.64
C VAL A 776 -25.73 -2.85 -36.12
N PHE A 777 -25.18 -3.88 -35.45
CA PHE A 777 -25.02 -3.86 -33.99
C PHE A 777 -24.06 -2.76 -33.50
N PHE A 778 -23.01 -2.43 -34.26
CA PHE A 778 -22.09 -1.35 -33.89
C PHE A 778 -22.65 0.04 -34.23
N GLU A 779 -23.38 0.21 -35.33
CA GLU A 779 -24.09 1.45 -35.62
C GLU A 779 -25.18 1.73 -34.57
N ASP A 780 -26.04 0.74 -34.25
CA ASP A 780 -27.05 0.82 -33.18
C ASP A 780 -26.40 1.21 -31.83
N ALA A 781 -25.25 0.64 -31.48
CA ALA A 781 -24.51 1.00 -30.27
C ALA A 781 -24.10 2.48 -30.23
N THR A 782 -23.66 3.06 -31.37
CA THR A 782 -23.36 4.50 -31.48
C THR A 782 -24.59 5.40 -31.52
N CYS A 783 -25.75 4.88 -31.95
CA CYS A 783 -27.03 5.59 -31.88
C CYS A 783 -27.63 5.59 -30.47
N VAL A 784 -27.43 4.51 -29.70
CA VAL A 784 -27.89 4.36 -28.31
C VAL A 784 -27.08 5.24 -27.35
N ASP A 785 -25.75 5.27 -27.47
CA ASP A 785 -24.91 6.25 -26.76
C ASP A 785 -24.03 7.06 -27.74
N PRO A 786 -24.55 8.19 -28.25
CA PRO A 786 -23.80 9.10 -29.10
C PRO A 786 -22.60 9.77 -28.40
N THR A 787 -22.41 9.61 -27.09
CA THR A 787 -21.21 10.07 -26.36
C THR A 787 -20.19 8.97 -26.09
N SER A 788 -20.49 7.71 -26.38
CA SER A 788 -19.57 6.59 -26.16
C SER A 788 -18.32 6.68 -27.04
N THR A 789 -17.16 6.70 -26.38
CA THR A 789 -15.83 6.46 -26.99
C THR A 789 -15.67 4.98 -27.32
N LEU A 790 -16.07 4.10 -26.40
CA LEU A 790 -16.02 2.64 -26.51
C LEU A 790 -16.70 2.13 -27.78
N ALA A 791 -17.94 2.60 -28.06
CA ALA A 791 -18.71 2.17 -29.22
C ALA A 791 -18.06 2.58 -30.55
N ARG A 792 -17.55 3.81 -30.64
CA ARG A 792 -16.88 4.30 -31.87
C ARG A 792 -15.53 3.64 -32.11
N THR A 793 -14.77 3.37 -31.04
CA THR A 793 -13.49 2.66 -31.16
C THR A 793 -13.73 1.21 -31.58
N MET A 794 -14.81 0.56 -31.10
CA MET A 794 -15.24 -0.75 -31.63
C MET A 794 -15.66 -0.70 -33.11
N LEU A 795 -16.42 0.31 -33.52
CA LEU A 795 -16.81 0.50 -34.93
C LEU A 795 -15.59 0.75 -35.83
N GLY A 796 -14.58 1.48 -35.35
CA GLY A 796 -13.30 1.67 -36.06
C GLY A 796 -12.49 0.38 -36.20
N LEU A 797 -12.34 -0.40 -35.12
CA LEU A 797 -11.73 -1.74 -35.19
C LEU A 797 -12.52 -2.67 -36.12
N PHE A 798 -13.85 -2.60 -36.14
CA PHE A 798 -14.67 -3.39 -37.05
C PHE A 798 -14.39 -3.06 -38.52
N TYR A 799 -14.28 -1.78 -38.88
CA TYR A 799 -13.91 -1.36 -40.23
C TYR A 799 -12.46 -1.72 -40.60
N GLU A 800 -11.54 -1.79 -39.65
CA GLU A 800 -10.22 -2.41 -39.85
C GLU A 800 -10.34 -3.90 -40.21
N ILE A 801 -11.23 -4.67 -39.54
CA ILE A 801 -11.44 -6.10 -39.86
C ILE A 801 -12.02 -6.27 -41.28
N GLN A 802 -12.84 -5.32 -41.76
CA GLN A 802 -13.32 -5.29 -43.15
C GLN A 802 -12.28 -4.81 -44.18
N GLY A 803 -11.22 -4.10 -43.77
CA GLY A 803 -10.29 -3.41 -44.68
C GLY A 803 -10.87 -2.12 -45.29
N ASN A 804 -11.65 -1.36 -44.52
CA ASN A 804 -12.31 -0.13 -44.95
C ASN A 804 -11.68 1.11 -44.26
N ASP A 805 -10.48 1.46 -44.71
CA ASP A 805 -9.61 2.44 -44.05
C ASP A 805 -10.28 3.80 -43.82
N ILE A 806 -11.06 4.28 -44.78
CA ILE A 806 -11.74 5.59 -44.72
C ILE A 806 -12.74 5.64 -43.56
N ARG A 807 -13.55 4.58 -43.37
CA ARG A 807 -14.51 4.54 -42.25
C ARG A 807 -13.81 4.28 -40.91
N MET A 808 -12.72 3.52 -40.91
CA MET A 808 -11.86 3.30 -39.74
C MET A 808 -11.26 4.61 -39.22
N GLU A 809 -10.61 5.40 -40.09
CA GLU A 809 -10.05 6.71 -39.71
C GLU A 809 -11.12 7.67 -39.21
N MET A 810 -12.29 7.72 -39.86
CA MET A 810 -13.42 8.54 -39.39
C MET A 810 -13.86 8.16 -37.97
N ALA A 811 -14.05 6.86 -37.70
CA ALA A 811 -14.52 6.38 -36.40
C ALA A 811 -13.50 6.64 -35.27
N PHE A 812 -12.20 6.43 -35.52
CA PHE A 812 -11.14 6.77 -34.56
C PHE A 812 -10.97 8.29 -34.39
N SER A 813 -11.14 9.08 -35.46
CA SER A 813 -11.14 10.54 -35.37
C SER A 813 -12.26 11.05 -34.46
N ASP A 814 -13.48 10.50 -34.60
CA ASP A 814 -14.62 10.88 -33.78
C ASP A 814 -14.54 10.36 -32.33
N ALA A 815 -13.98 9.17 -32.10
CA ALA A 815 -13.67 8.68 -30.76
C ALA A 815 -12.66 9.61 -30.03
N ASN A 816 -11.59 10.01 -30.72
CA ASN A 816 -10.58 10.93 -30.15
C ASN A 816 -11.14 12.33 -29.86
N LYS A 817 -12.04 12.87 -30.72
CA LYS A 817 -12.73 14.14 -30.46
C LYS A 817 -13.59 14.11 -29.19
N LEU A 818 -14.10 12.94 -28.78
CA LEU A 818 -14.89 12.77 -27.56
C LEU A 818 -14.04 12.61 -26.29
N CYS A 819 -12.79 12.14 -26.41
CA CYS A 819 -11.85 12.07 -25.29
C CYS A 819 -11.20 13.43 -24.93
N GLN A 820 -11.20 14.41 -25.83
CA GLN A 820 -10.64 15.74 -25.54
C GLN A 820 -11.58 16.57 -24.63
N PRO A 821 -11.05 17.26 -23.60
CA PRO A 821 -11.87 18.12 -22.74
C PRO A 821 -12.46 19.28 -23.54
N LYS A 822 -13.74 19.61 -23.27
CA LYS A 822 -14.46 20.70 -23.95
C LYS A 822 -14.05 22.10 -23.46
N GLU A 823 -12.80 22.47 -23.68
CA GLU A 823 -12.38 23.87 -23.69
C GLU A 823 -12.28 24.38 -25.13
N ALA A 824 -12.49 25.68 -25.33
CA ALA A 824 -12.46 26.36 -26.64
C ALA A 824 -13.54 25.95 -27.67
N SER A 825 -14.84 25.93 -27.28
CA SER A 825 -15.96 25.99 -28.24
C SER A 825 -17.01 27.09 -27.96
N GLU A 826 -16.57 28.22 -27.40
CA GLU A 826 -17.27 29.50 -27.58
C GLU A 826 -16.28 30.57 -28.09
N ARG A 827 -16.35 30.86 -29.39
CA ARG A 827 -15.98 32.17 -29.96
C ARG A 827 -17.10 32.61 -30.90
N PRO A 828 -17.54 33.88 -30.84
CA PRO A 828 -18.72 34.33 -31.57
C PRO A 828 -18.47 34.39 -33.08
N SER A 829 -19.53 34.18 -33.86
CA SER A 829 -19.56 34.33 -35.31
C SER A 829 -19.15 35.74 -35.76
N PRO A 830 -18.27 35.90 -36.77
CA PRO A 830 -18.24 37.12 -37.55
C PRO A 830 -19.54 37.22 -38.38
N ALA A 831 -20.18 38.38 -38.35
CA ALA A 831 -21.33 38.64 -39.20
C ALA A 831 -20.89 39.02 -40.62
N THR A 832 -21.68 38.59 -41.61
CA THR A 832 -21.91 39.22 -42.92
C THR A 832 -20.72 39.91 -43.62
N ASP A 833 -20.29 39.34 -44.74
CA ASP A 833 -20.32 40.11 -45.99
C ASP A 833 -20.68 39.21 -47.18
N THR A 834 -21.26 39.80 -48.23
CA THR A 834 -21.87 39.08 -49.36
C THR A 834 -21.04 39.17 -50.64
N VAL A 835 -20.97 38.08 -51.44
CA VAL A 835 -21.22 38.06 -52.90
C VAL A 835 -21.17 36.61 -53.44
N ASP A 836 -21.88 36.37 -54.53
CA ASP A 836 -22.15 35.06 -55.17
C ASP A 836 -20.94 34.38 -55.88
N PRO A 837 -21.02 33.06 -56.18
CA PRO A 837 -19.88 32.24 -56.62
C PRO A 837 -19.77 32.05 -58.14
N ASP A 838 -18.57 31.69 -58.64
CA ASP A 838 -18.44 30.77 -59.79
C ASP A 838 -17.01 30.18 -60.01
N ASN A 839 -16.95 29.06 -60.75
CA ASN A 839 -15.78 28.39 -61.38
C ASN A 839 -14.69 27.67 -60.53
N ALA A 840 -14.24 26.52 -61.08
CA ALA A 840 -13.06 25.73 -60.68
C ALA A 840 -11.82 26.03 -61.57
N PRO A 841 -10.60 25.63 -61.17
CA PRO A 841 -9.97 24.37 -61.63
C PRO A 841 -9.52 23.48 -60.43
N VAL A 842 -9.15 22.19 -60.50
CA VAL A 842 -8.48 21.28 -61.48
C VAL A 842 -6.93 21.25 -61.40
N ALA A 843 -6.47 20.17 -60.74
CA ALA A 843 -5.27 19.32 -61.00
C ALA A 843 -3.82 19.77 -60.68
N GLU A 844 -2.99 18.73 -60.49
CA GLU A 844 -1.50 18.63 -60.53
C GLU A 844 -0.67 19.40 -59.47
N GLU A 845 0.58 19.03 -59.13
CA GLU A 845 1.20 17.73 -58.78
C GLU A 845 2.56 18.04 -58.06
N GLU A 846 3.49 17.08 -57.97
CA GLU A 846 4.92 17.23 -57.59
C GLU A 846 5.32 17.80 -56.19
N THR A 847 5.61 16.87 -55.29
CA THR A 847 6.86 16.76 -54.49
C THR A 847 7.87 17.92 -54.48
N SER A 848 8.36 18.28 -53.27
CA SER A 848 9.80 18.11 -52.93
C SER A 848 10.11 18.40 -51.45
N GLU A 849 11.22 17.84 -50.96
CA GLU A 849 11.74 18.08 -49.61
C GLU A 849 12.42 19.45 -49.46
N LYS A 850 12.21 20.10 -48.31
CA LYS A 850 13.31 20.55 -47.44
C LYS A 850 12.81 20.97 -46.06
N GLY A 851 13.45 20.46 -45.02
CA GLY A 851 13.09 20.75 -43.63
C GLY A 851 13.57 22.11 -43.13
N ALA A 852 12.98 22.56 -42.03
CA ALA A 852 13.45 23.67 -41.22
C ALA A 852 13.62 23.21 -39.77
N SER A 853 14.79 23.47 -39.19
CA SER A 853 15.09 23.17 -37.79
C SER A 853 14.40 24.17 -36.85
N ALA A 854 13.73 23.67 -35.80
CA ALA A 854 13.27 24.48 -34.67
C ALA A 854 13.74 23.88 -33.34
N SER A 855 14.28 24.75 -32.50
CA SER A 855 14.82 24.51 -31.16
C SER A 855 13.96 23.62 -30.26
N VAL A 856 14.59 22.63 -29.61
CA VAL A 856 14.03 21.97 -28.42
C VAL A 856 14.08 22.98 -27.25
N SER A 857 12.92 23.44 -26.80
CA SER A 857 12.76 24.12 -25.51
C SER A 857 12.32 23.09 -24.46
N THR A 858 13.26 22.65 -23.63
CA THR A 858 12.99 21.73 -22.51
C THR A 858 12.34 22.46 -21.33
N ASP A 859 11.05 22.77 -21.46
CA ASP A 859 10.17 23.10 -20.34
C ASP A 859 8.75 22.63 -20.68
N SER A 860 8.40 21.43 -20.22
CA SER A 860 7.02 20.96 -20.15
C SER A 860 6.85 20.07 -18.93
N ILE A 861 5.86 20.43 -18.11
CA ILE A 861 5.33 19.62 -17.02
C ILE A 861 4.88 18.28 -17.64
N PRO A 862 5.11 17.11 -17.01
CA PRO A 862 4.58 15.86 -17.51
C PRO A 862 3.05 15.99 -17.67
N PRO A 863 2.49 15.71 -18.86
CA PRO A 863 1.06 15.88 -19.08
C PRO A 863 0.28 14.94 -18.15
N PRO A 864 -0.91 15.33 -17.66
CA PRO A 864 -1.82 14.37 -17.04
C PRO A 864 -2.12 13.27 -18.06
N GLU A 865 -2.12 12.00 -17.62
CA GLU A 865 -2.19 10.83 -18.51
C GLU A 865 -3.27 11.00 -19.59
N ALA A 866 -2.86 10.99 -20.86
CA ALA A 866 -3.78 11.03 -21.98
C ALA A 866 -4.61 9.74 -21.98
N ARG A 867 -5.92 9.85 -21.73
CA ARG A 867 -6.84 8.72 -21.70
C ARG A 867 -6.99 8.12 -23.11
N SER A 868 -6.14 7.13 -23.42
CA SER A 868 -6.21 6.41 -24.69
C SER A 868 -7.54 5.67 -24.83
N ILE A 869 -8.19 5.88 -25.97
CA ILE A 869 -9.41 5.17 -26.38
C ILE A 869 -9.16 3.66 -26.58
N PHE A 870 -7.93 3.26 -26.92
CA PHE A 870 -7.58 1.86 -27.17
C PHE A 870 -7.32 1.09 -25.88
N MET A 871 -6.64 1.68 -24.89
CA MET A 871 -6.47 1.09 -23.55
C MET A 871 -7.81 0.86 -22.84
N GLU A 872 -8.72 1.85 -22.87
CA GLU A 872 -10.08 1.71 -22.29
C GLU A 872 -10.86 0.58 -22.97
N LEU A 873 -10.78 0.48 -24.30
CA LEU A 873 -11.42 -0.58 -25.04
C LEU A 873 -10.77 -1.96 -24.78
N ALA A 874 -9.45 -2.05 -24.73
CA ALA A 874 -8.73 -3.29 -24.42
C ALA A 874 -9.13 -3.84 -23.04
N GLN A 875 -9.31 -2.96 -22.04
CA GLN A 875 -9.77 -3.35 -20.70
C GLN A 875 -11.19 -3.91 -20.72
N PHE A 876 -12.14 -3.30 -21.45
CA PHE A 876 -13.49 -3.85 -21.65
C PHE A 876 -13.45 -5.22 -22.35
N LEU A 877 -12.68 -5.34 -23.43
CA LEU A 877 -12.56 -6.58 -24.21
C LEU A 877 -11.94 -7.72 -23.40
N ALA A 878 -11.01 -7.42 -22.50
CA ALA A 878 -10.43 -8.39 -21.58
C ALA A 878 -11.43 -8.83 -20.50
N GLN A 879 -12.20 -7.91 -19.93
CA GLN A 879 -13.33 -8.24 -19.05
C GLN A 879 -14.42 -9.07 -19.76
N ALA A 880 -14.50 -8.98 -21.09
CA ALA A 880 -15.38 -9.80 -21.93
C ALA A 880 -14.78 -11.15 -22.35
N ASN A 881 -13.52 -11.45 -21.99
CA ASN A 881 -12.74 -12.59 -22.50
C ASN A 881 -12.62 -12.63 -24.04
N ALA A 882 -12.79 -11.50 -24.72
CA ALA A 882 -12.77 -11.37 -26.18
C ALA A 882 -11.34 -11.25 -26.74
N THR A 883 -10.47 -12.21 -26.39
CA THR A 883 -8.99 -12.14 -26.54
C THR A 883 -8.51 -11.70 -27.94
N GLN A 884 -9.15 -12.17 -29.02
CA GLN A 884 -8.80 -11.78 -30.40
C GLN A 884 -8.90 -10.26 -30.65
N PHE A 885 -9.87 -9.58 -30.04
CA PHE A 885 -10.04 -8.14 -30.15
C PHE A 885 -9.10 -7.39 -29.18
N VAL A 886 -8.80 -7.96 -28.00
CA VAL A 886 -7.83 -7.37 -27.05
C VAL A 886 -6.48 -7.17 -27.73
N HIS A 887 -5.98 -8.16 -28.47
CA HIS A 887 -4.69 -8.04 -29.18
C HIS A 887 -4.71 -6.98 -30.29
N ARG A 888 -5.85 -6.72 -30.95
CA ARG A 888 -5.99 -5.62 -31.92
C ARG A 888 -5.97 -4.26 -31.24
N ALA A 889 -6.75 -4.09 -30.16
CA ALA A 889 -6.74 -2.86 -29.38
C ALA A 889 -5.35 -2.55 -28.79
N LEU A 890 -4.64 -3.56 -28.28
CA LEU A 890 -3.26 -3.45 -27.82
C LEU A 890 -2.26 -3.13 -28.97
N ALA A 891 -2.53 -3.55 -30.21
CA ALA A 891 -1.69 -3.19 -31.36
C ALA A 891 -1.85 -1.71 -31.74
N HIS A 892 -3.05 -1.14 -31.64
CA HIS A 892 -3.27 0.30 -31.82
C HIS A 892 -2.72 1.14 -30.67
N GLU A 893 -2.85 0.65 -29.42
CA GLU A 893 -2.20 1.29 -28.26
C GLU A 893 -0.69 1.41 -28.46
N LEU A 894 -0.02 0.36 -28.96
CA LEU A 894 1.41 0.36 -29.26
C LEU A 894 1.84 1.40 -30.31
N LEU A 895 0.93 1.81 -31.20
CA LEU A 895 1.17 2.86 -32.20
C LEU A 895 0.96 4.28 -31.62
N CYS A 896 0.34 4.42 -30.45
CA CYS A 896 0.22 5.70 -29.75
C CYS A 896 1.56 6.06 -29.04
N PRO A 897 1.97 7.34 -28.98
CA PRO A 897 3.27 7.76 -28.43
C PRO A 897 3.59 7.31 -27.00
N ASP A 898 2.56 7.03 -26.18
CA ASP A 898 2.68 6.65 -24.77
C ASP A 898 2.47 5.13 -24.53
N GLY A 899 1.91 4.38 -25.49
CA GLY A 899 1.38 3.03 -25.25
C GLY A 899 2.43 2.01 -24.86
N ASP A 900 3.60 2.07 -25.50
CA ASP A 900 4.78 1.23 -25.22
C ASP A 900 5.28 1.38 -23.75
N ARG A 901 4.90 2.48 -23.08
CA ARG A 901 5.37 2.86 -21.72
C ARG A 901 4.30 2.76 -20.64
N SER A 902 3.03 2.60 -21.01
CA SER A 902 1.93 2.55 -20.05
C SER A 902 2.00 1.29 -19.18
N CYS A 903 2.02 1.47 -17.84
CA CYS A 903 1.94 0.36 -16.89
C CYS A 903 0.68 -0.50 -17.14
N LYS A 904 -0.45 0.16 -17.44
CA LYS A 904 -1.76 -0.45 -17.71
C LYS A 904 -1.73 -1.35 -18.96
N TYR A 905 -0.99 -0.96 -20.00
CA TYR A 905 -0.76 -1.78 -21.20
C TYR A 905 -0.01 -3.08 -20.86
N ARG A 906 1.09 -2.96 -20.12
CA ARG A 906 1.96 -4.09 -19.75
C ARG A 906 1.24 -5.08 -18.82
N LEU A 907 0.51 -4.57 -17.83
CA LEU A 907 -0.40 -5.34 -16.97
C LEU A 907 -1.42 -6.14 -17.77
N LEU A 908 -2.14 -5.48 -18.69
CA LEU A 908 -3.19 -6.14 -19.46
C LEU A 908 -2.63 -7.19 -20.43
N ARG A 909 -1.47 -6.91 -21.04
CA ARG A 909 -0.75 -7.89 -21.86
C ARG A 909 -0.29 -9.10 -21.03
N ALA A 910 0.22 -8.90 -19.83
CA ALA A 910 0.57 -9.99 -18.92
C ALA A 910 -0.66 -10.83 -18.54
N GLN A 911 -1.80 -10.21 -18.25
CA GLN A 911 -3.07 -10.91 -17.98
C GLN A 911 -3.49 -11.81 -19.15
N MET A 912 -3.35 -11.35 -20.41
CA MET A 912 -3.65 -12.17 -21.59
C MET A 912 -2.68 -13.36 -21.76
N HIS A 913 -1.39 -13.15 -21.51
CA HIS A 913 -0.39 -14.23 -21.53
C HIS A 913 -0.65 -15.27 -20.41
N LEU A 914 -1.02 -14.83 -19.20
CA LEU A 914 -1.44 -15.72 -18.10
C LEU A 914 -2.68 -16.55 -18.45
N GLN A 915 -3.71 -15.96 -19.06
CA GLN A 915 -4.90 -16.70 -19.52
C GLN A 915 -4.55 -17.79 -20.55
N ARG A 916 -3.51 -17.57 -21.36
CA ARG A 916 -3.00 -18.54 -22.36
C ARG A 916 -2.00 -19.54 -21.79
N LYS A 917 -1.56 -19.38 -20.53
CA LYS A 917 -0.47 -20.14 -19.89
C LYS A 917 0.90 -19.93 -20.59
N GLU A 918 1.08 -18.76 -21.21
CA GLU A 918 2.33 -18.23 -21.80
C GLU A 918 3.16 -17.54 -20.70
N PHE A 919 3.80 -18.34 -19.84
CA PHE A 919 4.32 -17.86 -18.54
C PHE A 919 5.56 -16.95 -18.60
N GLU A 920 6.47 -17.17 -19.54
CA GLU A 920 7.69 -16.36 -19.65
C GLU A 920 7.35 -14.97 -20.23
N GLU A 921 6.51 -14.91 -21.26
CA GLU A 921 6.01 -13.66 -21.84
C GLU A 921 5.16 -12.87 -20.83
N ALA A 922 4.36 -13.55 -20.00
CA ALA A 922 3.67 -12.91 -18.88
C ALA A 922 4.65 -12.27 -17.89
N LYS A 923 5.73 -12.99 -17.56
CA LYS A 923 6.76 -12.51 -16.64
C LYS A 923 7.51 -11.30 -17.18
N GLU A 924 7.98 -11.34 -18.43
CA GLU A 924 8.69 -10.21 -19.06
C GLU A 924 7.85 -8.92 -19.03
N ASN A 925 6.53 -9.02 -19.25
CA ASN A 925 5.64 -7.87 -19.19
C ASN A 925 5.43 -7.34 -17.76
N LEU A 926 5.40 -8.21 -16.74
CA LEU A 926 5.29 -7.81 -15.33
C LEU A 926 6.60 -7.21 -14.80
N ASP A 927 7.74 -7.83 -15.10
CA ASP A 927 9.07 -7.29 -14.78
C ASP A 927 9.28 -5.93 -15.45
N ALA A 928 8.81 -5.75 -16.69
CA ALA A 928 8.79 -4.46 -17.37
C ALA A 928 7.78 -3.46 -16.78
N ALA A 929 6.66 -3.91 -16.20
CA ALA A 929 5.71 -3.03 -15.52
C ALA A 929 6.30 -2.47 -14.21
N LEU A 930 7.01 -3.31 -13.42
CA LEU A 930 7.69 -2.89 -12.19
C LEU A 930 8.72 -1.77 -12.42
N GLN A 931 9.35 -1.71 -13.59
CA GLN A 931 10.29 -0.64 -13.97
C GLN A 931 9.61 0.71 -14.27
N VAL A 932 8.28 0.74 -14.44
CA VAL A 932 7.48 1.97 -14.66
C VAL A 932 6.80 2.41 -13.37
N ASP A 933 6.14 1.48 -12.67
CA ASP A 933 5.46 1.75 -11.41
C ASP A 933 5.59 0.54 -10.47
N TYR A 934 6.58 0.59 -9.57
CA TYR A 934 6.79 -0.47 -8.57
C TYR A 934 5.78 -0.43 -7.40
N GLN A 935 4.94 0.62 -7.30
CA GLN A 935 3.95 0.79 -6.23
C GLN A 935 2.56 0.27 -6.63
N CYS A 936 2.30 0.00 -7.92
CA CYS A 936 1.05 -0.56 -8.40
C CYS A 936 0.76 -1.95 -7.77
N PRO A 937 -0.30 -2.11 -6.95
CA PRO A 937 -0.57 -3.37 -6.26
C PRO A 937 -0.97 -4.51 -7.20
N ASP A 938 -1.56 -4.20 -8.36
CA ASP A 938 -1.97 -5.16 -9.38
C ASP A 938 -0.78 -5.96 -9.94
N ILE A 939 0.38 -5.32 -10.15
CA ILE A 939 1.56 -6.02 -10.70
C ILE A 939 2.01 -7.12 -9.73
N TRP A 940 2.09 -6.79 -8.44
CA TRP A 940 2.45 -7.74 -7.38
C TRP A 940 1.40 -8.85 -7.24
N ALA A 941 0.11 -8.55 -7.43
CA ALA A 941 -0.95 -9.56 -7.45
C ALA A 941 -0.80 -10.53 -8.65
N PHE A 942 -0.59 -10.01 -9.87
CA PHE A 942 -0.38 -10.83 -11.06
C PHE A 942 0.93 -11.64 -11.03
N LEU A 943 2.02 -11.10 -10.44
CA LEU A 943 3.24 -11.86 -10.16
C LEU A 943 2.97 -13.00 -9.16
N GLY A 944 2.20 -12.74 -8.10
CA GLY A 944 1.75 -13.79 -7.19
C GLY A 944 0.93 -14.89 -7.90
N HIS A 945 0.03 -14.52 -8.82
CA HIS A 945 -0.73 -15.46 -9.63
C HIS A 945 0.15 -16.27 -10.59
N LEU A 946 1.12 -15.64 -11.26
CA LEU A 946 2.14 -16.31 -12.07
C LEU A 946 2.95 -17.34 -11.25
N HIS A 947 3.38 -16.96 -10.05
CA HIS A 947 4.13 -17.83 -9.15
C HIS A 947 3.28 -19.00 -8.61
N ILE A 948 1.97 -18.80 -8.37
CA ILE A 948 1.03 -19.89 -8.07
C ILE A 948 0.92 -20.87 -9.26
N GLN A 949 0.73 -20.36 -10.49
CA GLN A 949 0.56 -21.19 -11.68
C GLN A 949 1.83 -21.96 -12.08
N THR A 950 3.01 -21.40 -11.82
CA THR A 950 4.31 -22.05 -12.03
C THR A 950 4.75 -22.95 -10.86
N GLY A 951 4.08 -22.86 -9.70
CA GLY A 951 4.30 -23.70 -8.52
C GLY A 951 5.21 -23.13 -7.44
N ASN A 952 5.80 -21.94 -7.66
CA ASN A 952 6.69 -21.24 -6.73
C ASN A 952 5.93 -20.57 -5.58
N ARG A 953 5.43 -21.37 -4.62
CA ARG A 953 4.65 -20.89 -3.46
C ARG A 953 5.37 -19.83 -2.61
N SER A 954 6.69 -19.93 -2.42
CA SER A 954 7.49 -18.95 -1.67
C SER A 954 7.39 -17.56 -2.28
N ASP A 955 7.66 -17.49 -3.57
CA ASP A 955 7.74 -16.26 -4.35
C ASP A 955 6.33 -15.65 -4.46
N ALA A 956 5.30 -16.50 -4.62
CA ALA A 956 3.90 -16.10 -4.59
C ALA A 956 3.50 -15.46 -3.25
N ARG A 957 3.90 -16.07 -2.12
CA ARG A 957 3.63 -15.52 -0.77
C ARG A 957 4.25 -14.13 -0.65
N ASP A 958 5.52 -14.00 -0.98
CA ASP A 958 6.26 -12.75 -0.82
C ASP A 958 5.68 -11.64 -1.74
N CYS A 959 5.25 -11.97 -2.97
CA CYS A 959 4.51 -11.06 -3.83
C CYS A 959 3.14 -10.64 -3.25
N TYR A 960 2.34 -11.57 -2.73
CA TYR A 960 1.04 -11.23 -2.12
C TYR A 960 1.18 -10.47 -0.80
N GLU A 961 2.20 -10.77 0.02
CA GLU A 961 2.56 -9.94 1.17
C GLU A 961 2.94 -8.53 0.71
N HIS A 962 3.69 -8.36 -0.38
CA HIS A 962 3.96 -7.04 -0.96
C HIS A 962 2.66 -6.31 -1.37
N THR A 963 1.74 -6.95 -2.10
CA THR A 963 0.42 -6.38 -2.45
C THR A 963 -0.33 -5.86 -1.22
N LEU A 964 -0.35 -6.63 -0.12
CA LEU A 964 -1.09 -6.30 1.10
C LEU A 964 -0.47 -5.20 1.96
N ASN A 965 0.83 -4.97 1.80
CA ASN A 965 1.56 -3.97 2.58
C ASN A 965 1.52 -2.55 1.96
N LEU A 966 1.11 -2.44 0.69
CA LEU A 966 0.94 -1.18 -0.03
C LEU A 966 -0.25 -0.36 0.53
N VAL A 967 -0.30 0.93 0.16
CA VAL A 967 -1.36 1.85 0.61
C VAL A 967 -2.65 1.59 -0.17
N ASP A 968 -2.58 1.61 -1.50
CA ASP A 968 -3.71 1.30 -2.36
C ASP A 968 -3.98 -0.22 -2.43
N ASP A 969 -5.21 -0.60 -2.73
CA ASP A 969 -5.61 -1.99 -2.99
C ASP A 969 -5.43 -2.34 -4.47
N ALA A 970 -5.18 -3.61 -4.77
CA ALA A 970 -5.32 -4.13 -6.13
C ALA A 970 -6.79 -4.11 -6.58
N SER A 971 -6.98 -4.10 -7.90
CA SER A 971 -8.29 -4.09 -8.56
C SER A 971 -9.20 -5.24 -8.10
N ASP A 972 -8.65 -6.44 -7.88
CA ASP A 972 -9.31 -7.50 -7.12
C ASP A 972 -8.39 -8.12 -6.06
N MET A 973 -8.66 -7.77 -4.80
CA MET A 973 -7.98 -8.32 -3.62
C MET A 973 -8.54 -9.66 -3.15
N HIS A 974 -9.73 -10.09 -3.59
CA HIS A 974 -10.34 -11.33 -3.06
C HIS A 974 -9.54 -12.59 -3.44
N PRO A 975 -9.05 -12.76 -4.69
CA PRO A 975 -8.14 -13.85 -5.05
C PRO A 975 -6.82 -13.81 -4.27
N VAL A 976 -6.28 -12.62 -4.02
CA VAL A 976 -5.03 -12.40 -3.26
C VAL A 976 -5.17 -12.91 -1.83
N PHE A 977 -6.24 -12.53 -1.12
CA PHE A 977 -6.49 -13.03 0.23
C PHE A 977 -6.68 -14.55 0.27
N LEU A 978 -7.45 -15.13 -0.66
CA LEU A 978 -7.70 -16.58 -0.69
C LEU A 978 -6.43 -17.38 -0.98
N ARG A 979 -5.61 -16.93 -1.95
CA ARG A 979 -4.36 -17.61 -2.33
C ARG A 979 -3.32 -17.50 -1.22
N LEU A 980 -3.09 -16.30 -0.66
CA LEU A 980 -2.14 -16.14 0.45
C LEU A 980 -2.58 -16.88 1.72
N GLY A 981 -3.87 -16.82 2.08
CA GLY A 981 -4.42 -17.59 3.19
C GLY A 981 -4.19 -19.10 3.02
N SER A 982 -4.30 -19.60 1.78
CA SER A 982 -4.03 -21.01 1.46
C SER A 982 -2.55 -21.36 1.61
N ILE A 983 -1.62 -20.49 1.19
CA ILE A 983 -0.18 -20.72 1.40
C ILE A 983 0.12 -20.79 2.91
N TYR A 984 -0.39 -19.86 3.71
CA TYR A 984 -0.18 -19.90 5.16
C TYR A 984 -0.78 -21.14 5.84
N LEU A 985 -1.90 -21.69 5.35
CA LEU A 985 -2.43 -22.97 5.84
C LEU A 985 -1.51 -24.16 5.50
N GLU A 986 -0.91 -24.16 4.32
CA GLU A 986 0.03 -25.20 3.87
C GLU A 986 1.40 -25.09 4.58
N GLU A 987 1.89 -23.88 4.84
CA GLU A 987 3.13 -23.61 5.59
C GLU A 987 2.97 -23.79 7.12
N GLY A 988 1.73 -23.88 7.61
CA GLY A 988 1.43 -24.04 9.04
C GLY A 988 1.35 -22.75 9.86
N GLU A 989 1.41 -21.58 9.21
CA GLU A 989 1.27 -20.26 9.82
C GLU A 989 -0.22 -19.90 10.08
N TYR A 990 -0.90 -20.73 10.88
CA TYR A 990 -2.36 -20.68 11.06
C TYR A 990 -2.88 -19.32 11.57
N GLU A 991 -2.12 -18.60 12.40
CA GLU A 991 -2.47 -17.23 12.85
C GLU A 991 -2.47 -16.21 11.71
N LYS A 992 -1.48 -16.27 10.80
CA LYS A 992 -1.47 -15.42 9.60
C LYS A 992 -2.63 -15.81 8.67
N ALA A 993 -2.82 -17.11 8.43
CA ALA A 993 -3.93 -17.62 7.64
C ALA A 993 -5.30 -17.12 8.15
N LYS A 994 -5.54 -17.24 9.46
CA LYS A 994 -6.75 -16.76 10.14
C LYS A 994 -7.00 -15.28 9.83
N LYS A 995 -5.98 -14.42 10.01
CA LYS A 995 -6.09 -12.97 9.73
C LYS A 995 -6.36 -12.69 8.24
N THR A 996 -5.62 -13.30 7.32
CA THR A 996 -5.79 -13.08 5.88
C THR A 996 -7.17 -13.53 5.39
N TYR A 997 -7.68 -14.68 5.84
CA TYR A 997 -9.04 -15.11 5.49
C TYR A 997 -10.13 -14.24 6.12
N LEU A 998 -9.92 -13.66 7.31
CA LEU A 998 -10.86 -12.70 7.89
C LEU A 998 -10.93 -11.39 7.08
N MET A 999 -9.83 -10.96 6.44
CA MET A 999 -9.85 -9.82 5.52
C MET A 999 -10.66 -10.11 4.26
N ALA A 1000 -10.57 -11.33 3.70
CA ALA A 1000 -11.50 -11.78 2.64
C ALA A 1000 -12.96 -11.74 3.14
N CYS A 1001 -13.26 -12.34 4.29
CA CYS A 1001 -14.62 -12.36 4.86
C CYS A 1001 -15.21 -10.96 5.08
N LYS A 1002 -14.38 -9.96 5.41
CA LYS A 1002 -14.77 -8.55 5.60
C LYS A 1002 -15.15 -7.85 4.29
N ARG A 1003 -14.49 -8.18 3.17
CA ARG A 1003 -14.71 -7.58 1.84
C ARG A 1003 -15.81 -8.31 1.04
N SER A 1004 -15.76 -9.64 1.06
CA SER A 1004 -16.60 -10.53 0.26
C SER A 1004 -16.69 -11.91 0.95
N PRO A 1005 -17.68 -12.14 1.84
CA PRO A 1005 -17.80 -13.40 2.57
C PRO A 1005 -18.27 -14.54 1.66
N THR A 1006 -17.45 -15.59 1.57
CA THR A 1006 -17.71 -16.77 0.74
C THR A 1006 -17.52 -18.08 1.50
N CYS A 1007 -17.95 -19.19 0.90
CA CYS A 1007 -17.72 -20.51 1.49
C CYS A 1007 -16.23 -20.79 1.67
N LEU A 1008 -15.39 -20.44 0.68
CA LEU A 1008 -13.94 -20.67 0.76
C LEU A 1008 -13.26 -19.74 1.78
N SER A 1009 -13.69 -18.48 1.89
CA SER A 1009 -13.11 -17.58 2.91
C SER A 1009 -13.40 -18.06 4.33
N TRP A 1010 -14.66 -18.44 4.62
CA TRP A 1010 -15.05 -18.94 5.94
C TRP A 1010 -14.55 -20.35 6.24
N LEU A 1011 -14.40 -21.23 5.22
CA LEU A 1011 -13.69 -22.50 5.36
C LEU A 1011 -12.23 -22.27 5.75
N GLY A 1012 -11.54 -21.32 5.12
CA GLY A 1012 -10.16 -20.95 5.46
C GLY A 1012 -9.99 -20.50 6.91
N VAL A 1013 -10.87 -19.61 7.40
CA VAL A 1013 -10.93 -19.24 8.84
C VAL A 1013 -11.18 -20.47 9.71
N GLY A 1014 -12.14 -21.32 9.33
CA GLY A 1014 -12.52 -22.52 10.07
C GLY A 1014 -11.38 -23.53 10.22
N ILE A 1015 -10.63 -23.79 9.15
CA ILE A 1015 -9.45 -24.66 9.17
C ILE A 1015 -8.36 -24.06 10.06
N ALA A 1016 -8.08 -22.75 9.94
CA ALA A 1016 -7.08 -22.09 10.77
C ALA A 1016 -7.42 -22.19 12.27
N CYS A 1017 -8.65 -21.83 12.66
CA CYS A 1017 -9.11 -21.93 14.05
C CYS A 1017 -9.09 -23.39 14.55
N TYR A 1018 -9.46 -24.38 13.74
CA TYR A 1018 -9.40 -25.81 14.11
C TYR A 1018 -7.96 -26.28 14.36
N ARG A 1019 -6.98 -25.80 13.56
CA ARG A 1019 -5.55 -26.10 13.74
C ARG A 1019 -4.92 -25.34 14.92
N LEU A 1020 -5.50 -24.20 15.32
CA LEU A 1020 -5.17 -23.46 16.55
C LEU A 1020 -5.90 -24.00 17.81
N GLU A 1021 -6.67 -25.08 17.68
CA GLU A 1021 -7.53 -25.68 18.72
C GLU A 1021 -8.68 -24.79 19.24
N GLU A 1022 -9.00 -23.69 18.55
CA GLU A 1022 -10.05 -22.73 18.88
C GLU A 1022 -11.44 -23.24 18.45
N MET A 1023 -11.89 -24.36 19.05
CA MET A 1023 -13.06 -25.12 18.59
C MET A 1023 -14.35 -24.29 18.44
N GLU A 1024 -14.59 -23.31 19.32
CA GLU A 1024 -15.79 -22.45 19.25
C GLU A 1024 -15.75 -21.48 18.06
N GLU A 1025 -14.61 -20.85 17.77
CA GLU A 1025 -14.48 -19.96 16.60
C GLU A 1025 -14.43 -20.77 15.29
N ALA A 1026 -13.88 -21.99 15.33
CA ALA A 1026 -13.89 -22.92 14.21
C ALA A 1026 -15.31 -23.41 13.87
N GLU A 1027 -16.12 -23.79 14.87
CA GLU A 1027 -17.53 -24.14 14.68
C GLU A 1027 -18.34 -22.94 14.17
N GLY A 1028 -18.04 -21.74 14.67
CA GLY A 1028 -18.60 -20.49 14.16
C GLY A 1028 -18.34 -20.32 12.67
N ALA A 1029 -17.07 -20.24 12.27
CA ALA A 1029 -16.68 -20.02 10.87
C ALA A 1029 -17.20 -21.11 9.91
N LEU A 1030 -17.09 -22.39 10.27
CA LEU A 1030 -17.56 -23.49 9.42
C LEU A 1030 -19.09 -23.55 9.33
N SER A 1031 -19.81 -23.10 10.36
CA SER A 1031 -21.27 -23.00 10.27
C SER A 1031 -21.71 -21.94 9.26
N GLU A 1032 -21.04 -20.79 9.18
CA GLU A 1032 -21.32 -19.78 8.16
C GLU A 1032 -20.90 -20.30 6.78
N ALA A 1033 -19.75 -20.97 6.65
CA ALA A 1033 -19.34 -21.61 5.40
C ALA A 1033 -20.39 -22.60 4.85
N ASN A 1034 -21.07 -23.34 5.75
CA ASN A 1034 -22.16 -24.27 5.43
C ASN A 1034 -23.48 -23.55 5.09
N VAL A 1035 -23.78 -22.42 5.73
CA VAL A 1035 -24.93 -21.56 5.37
C VAL A 1035 -24.75 -20.97 3.97
N LEU A 1036 -23.52 -20.61 3.60
CA LEU A 1036 -23.18 -20.05 2.28
C LEU A 1036 -23.16 -21.11 1.17
N ASN A 1037 -22.56 -22.28 1.42
CA ASN A 1037 -22.63 -23.42 0.51
C ASN A 1037 -22.64 -24.75 1.29
N ASN A 1038 -23.82 -25.36 1.37
CA ASN A 1038 -24.06 -26.63 2.03
C ASN A 1038 -23.67 -27.88 1.21
N HIS A 1039 -23.19 -27.71 -0.03
CA HIS A 1039 -22.69 -28.79 -0.89
C HIS A 1039 -21.17 -28.98 -0.82
N ASN A 1040 -20.42 -28.09 -0.13
CA ASN A 1040 -18.97 -28.25 0.04
C ASN A 1040 -18.65 -29.43 0.99
N PRO A 1041 -18.00 -30.51 0.52
CA PRO A 1041 -17.73 -31.69 1.35
C PRO A 1041 -16.66 -31.46 2.42
N GLU A 1042 -15.75 -30.49 2.23
CA GLU A 1042 -14.69 -30.20 3.20
C GLU A 1042 -15.26 -29.55 4.46
N VAL A 1043 -16.21 -28.62 4.29
CA VAL A 1043 -16.91 -27.96 5.42
C VAL A 1043 -17.57 -29.01 6.32
N TRP A 1044 -18.29 -29.98 5.74
CA TRP A 1044 -18.87 -31.09 6.50
C TRP A 1044 -17.80 -31.99 7.14
N GLY A 1045 -16.66 -32.20 6.48
CA GLY A 1045 -15.53 -32.96 7.04
C GLY A 1045 -14.91 -32.31 8.28
N TYR A 1046 -14.64 -31.00 8.24
CA TYR A 1046 -14.13 -30.27 9.40
C TYR A 1046 -15.18 -30.09 10.50
N LEU A 1047 -16.47 -29.92 10.16
CA LEU A 1047 -17.55 -29.97 11.16
C LEU A 1047 -17.63 -31.35 11.85
N ALA A 1048 -17.42 -32.45 11.13
CA ALA A 1048 -17.35 -33.78 11.73
C ALA A 1048 -16.17 -33.90 12.71
N LEU A 1049 -14.97 -33.41 12.34
CA LEU A 1049 -13.81 -33.36 13.25
C LEU A 1049 -14.09 -32.58 14.54
N ILE A 1050 -14.74 -31.42 14.45
CA ILE A 1050 -15.11 -30.62 15.62
C ILE A 1050 -16.15 -31.34 16.47
N CYS A 1051 -17.18 -31.94 15.88
CA CYS A 1051 -18.19 -32.70 16.61
C CYS A 1051 -17.59 -33.93 17.33
N LEU A 1052 -16.61 -34.59 16.71
CA LEU A 1052 -15.83 -35.67 17.34
C LEU A 1052 -15.00 -35.15 18.53
N LYS A 1053 -14.21 -34.07 18.36
CA LYS A 1053 -13.41 -33.49 19.45
C LYS A 1053 -14.25 -32.93 20.61
N THR A 1054 -15.45 -32.41 20.31
CA THR A 1054 -16.35 -31.77 21.31
C THR A 1054 -17.36 -32.74 21.96
N GLY A 1055 -17.35 -34.02 21.59
CA GLY A 1055 -18.24 -35.02 22.20
C GLY A 1055 -19.65 -35.09 21.61
N LYS A 1056 -19.95 -34.36 20.53
CA LYS A 1056 -21.30 -34.24 19.94
C LYS A 1056 -21.63 -35.41 19.01
N GLN A 1057 -21.78 -36.61 19.56
CA GLN A 1057 -21.95 -37.86 18.81
C GLN A 1057 -22.96 -37.77 17.65
N GLN A 1058 -24.21 -37.36 17.91
CA GLN A 1058 -25.26 -37.34 16.88
C GLN A 1058 -24.99 -36.32 15.76
N GLU A 1059 -24.26 -35.24 16.04
CA GLU A 1059 -23.88 -34.24 15.04
C GLU A 1059 -22.68 -34.74 14.21
N ALA A 1060 -21.73 -35.45 14.82
CA ALA A 1060 -20.61 -36.09 14.13
C ALA A 1060 -21.07 -37.13 13.09
N GLU A 1061 -21.97 -38.04 13.50
CA GLU A 1061 -22.55 -39.07 12.62
C GLU A 1061 -23.30 -38.45 11.43
N GLN A 1062 -24.02 -37.36 11.66
CA GLN A 1062 -24.71 -36.61 10.60
C GLN A 1062 -23.73 -35.92 9.65
N CYS A 1063 -22.75 -35.17 10.19
CA CYS A 1063 -21.77 -34.46 9.36
C CYS A 1063 -20.98 -35.44 8.48
N TYR A 1064 -20.47 -36.53 9.05
CA TYR A 1064 -19.75 -37.57 8.29
C TYR A 1064 -20.61 -38.20 7.18
N LYS A 1065 -21.90 -38.41 7.43
CA LYS A 1065 -22.84 -38.90 6.41
C LYS A 1065 -23.02 -37.90 5.27
N TYR A 1066 -22.99 -36.59 5.52
CA TYR A 1066 -22.97 -35.59 4.46
C TYR A 1066 -21.62 -35.51 3.74
N THR A 1067 -20.49 -35.57 4.45
CA THR A 1067 -19.13 -35.69 3.88
C THR A 1067 -19.01 -36.87 2.91
N SER A 1068 -19.56 -38.03 3.28
CA SER A 1068 -19.57 -39.23 2.43
C SER A 1068 -20.59 -39.14 1.29
N LYS A 1069 -21.71 -38.44 1.45
CA LYS A 1069 -22.71 -38.23 0.38
C LYS A 1069 -22.19 -37.27 -0.69
N LEU A 1070 -21.42 -36.26 -0.29
CA LEU A 1070 -20.88 -35.21 -1.14
C LEU A 1070 -19.49 -35.56 -1.72
N ASN A 1071 -19.03 -36.81 -1.57
CA ASN A 1071 -17.79 -37.35 -2.14
C ASN A 1071 -16.54 -36.50 -1.85
N LEU A 1072 -16.20 -36.32 -0.57
CA LEU A 1072 -14.96 -35.67 -0.16
C LEU A 1072 -13.72 -36.30 -0.84
N GLN A 1073 -13.06 -35.54 -1.71
CA GLN A 1073 -11.84 -35.97 -2.41
C GLN A 1073 -10.58 -35.90 -1.54
N ASN A 1074 -10.61 -35.09 -0.47
CA ASN A 1074 -9.46 -34.81 0.38
C ASN A 1074 -9.10 -36.03 1.25
N THR A 1075 -8.08 -36.78 0.81
CA THR A 1075 -7.69 -38.05 1.42
C THR A 1075 -7.04 -37.90 2.79
N SER A 1076 -6.33 -36.79 3.07
CA SER A 1076 -5.73 -36.54 4.38
C SER A 1076 -6.80 -36.16 5.41
N LEU A 1077 -7.79 -35.34 5.02
CA LEU A 1077 -8.94 -35.02 5.87
C LEU A 1077 -9.77 -36.28 6.19
N LEU A 1078 -10.02 -37.15 5.20
CA LEU A 1078 -10.67 -38.45 5.43
C LEU A 1078 -9.87 -39.38 6.35
N ALA A 1079 -8.53 -39.35 6.29
CA ALA A 1079 -7.68 -40.12 7.19
C ALA A 1079 -7.73 -39.59 8.63
N GLU A 1080 -7.68 -38.26 8.82
CA GLU A 1080 -7.79 -37.60 10.13
C GLU A 1080 -9.14 -37.91 10.79
N ILE A 1081 -10.24 -37.84 10.03
CA ILE A 1081 -11.59 -38.17 10.51
C ILE A 1081 -11.66 -39.63 10.98
N ARG A 1082 -11.17 -40.58 10.17
CA ARG A 1082 -11.18 -42.02 10.52
C ARG A 1082 -10.30 -42.35 11.73
N GLN A 1083 -9.13 -41.71 11.84
CA GLN A 1083 -8.26 -41.86 12.99
C GLN A 1083 -8.94 -41.36 14.26
N LEU A 1084 -9.64 -40.22 14.21
CA LEU A 1084 -10.36 -39.66 15.34
C LEU A 1084 -11.61 -40.49 15.71
N GLN A 1085 -12.38 -40.96 14.74
CA GLN A 1085 -13.49 -41.91 14.94
C GLN A 1085 -13.01 -43.18 15.69
N GLN A 1086 -11.85 -43.75 15.30
CA GLN A 1086 -11.27 -44.92 15.97
C GLN A 1086 -10.77 -44.64 17.40
N GLN A 1087 -10.27 -43.43 17.67
CA GLN A 1087 -9.82 -43.02 19.01
C GLN A 1087 -10.99 -42.75 19.96
N VAL A 1088 -12.06 -42.15 19.46
CA VAL A 1088 -13.20 -41.67 20.26
C VAL A 1088 -14.32 -42.71 20.37
N GLY A 1089 -14.43 -43.63 19.41
CA GLY A 1089 -15.35 -44.77 19.45
C GLY A 1089 -16.80 -44.48 19.03
N PHE A 1090 -17.05 -43.35 18.37
CA PHE A 1090 -18.33 -43.01 17.74
C PHE A 1090 -18.12 -42.17 16.47
N GLY A 1091 -19.21 -41.88 15.75
CA GLY A 1091 -19.20 -40.93 14.62
C GLY A 1091 -18.97 -41.57 13.24
N ASP A 1092 -18.61 -42.85 13.17
CA ASP A 1092 -18.76 -43.66 11.96
C ASP A 1092 -20.11 -44.41 12.06
N PRO A 1093 -21.02 -44.30 11.06
CA PRO A 1093 -22.33 -44.97 11.07
C PRO A 1093 -22.26 -46.50 10.84
N SER A 1094 -21.08 -47.11 10.90
CA SER A 1094 -20.87 -48.56 10.85
C SER A 1094 -20.44 -49.22 12.18
N PHE A 1095 -20.28 -48.44 13.25
CA PHE A 1095 -20.04 -48.95 14.62
C PHE A 1095 -21.33 -49.36 15.36
#